data_AF-A0A838INL9-F1
#
_entry.id   AF-A0A838INL9-F1
#
_cell.length_a   1.000
_cell.length_b   1.000
_cell.length_c   1.000
_cell.angle_alpha   90.00
_cell.angle_beta   90.00
_cell.angle_gamma   90.00
#
_symmetry.space_group_name_H-M   'P 1'
#
loop_
_entity.id
_entity.type
_entity.pdbx_description
1 polymer ?
#
loop_
_entity_poly.entity_id
_entity_poly.type
_entity_poly.pdbx_seq_one_letter_code
_entity_poly.pdbx_strand_id
1 'polypeptide(L)'
;MKCALRGVVLLGLLFLLAACEDENNKVVKDQPDASQTADTTDATPDEPLPQRDPGPAHEGIYSFVNGCYRMDAAAPTSISAAYLVSAEGGSAFAFTGSDEATASRFFMKASDLGTYLFYDEDEQFFVVEDETFLRKAELLSDIFTLDDSYLPGAQWELEVSGRDATRFQMRHLRSGRYLTTTGLAESVAEAAVITLYRAEGCTAFPELTLDAEGEVVARQFEDGSLFGYVETHSHIMSNFGFGGAGIFHGAAFHPLGVKHALPSCEMFHGAEGRADLFGFGFDRGADIDEETMFTSFVTGRTPEFSHHTDGYPSFTDWPNAPTSSTHQTQYYLWIKRAYLSGLRLMVNHATSNQIICELVSGTKAQPIRYSCNDMVAADRSIEETRRLERYIDAQEGGPGKGWFRIVESPEQAREVISEGKLAIVLGLEVSNLFDCFLVPVGGGERCTEREVIEALDRYHAKGVRAIFPVHKFDNAFSAGDGSRDIIELGNFAQTGHWSNFTDDCPDQPTNFDRGSVTFGGLNEMRDDYLAKPPNDMSNFAGNPNRTLLTHAERLRAGPLHGNYCQKAGITRLGEFLIEELMKRGMIIEIDHLPRRAYRRAFEMLVEKDYPAVGTHGVHNDGALYGLGGVSKFSFGVCSDPGVPGGRANSLRDRLELINAAGAFPAEGLGLDLNGFAGAPGPRFGDKSPCTDQINPVTYPFQSFAGDITFTKPRIGERELEFNTEGLTHIGMLPEFIADVRSDGVSDLELEALFKSAEGYLRMWEKAERRGAQILGQ
;
A
#
# COMPACT_ATOMS: atom_id res chain seq x y z
N MET A 1 35.06 24.43 26.30
CA MET A 1 36.27 23.87 26.95
C MET A 1 35.85 22.66 27.77
N LYS A 2 36.44 21.47 27.54
CA LYS A 2 36.22 20.20 28.29
C LYS A 2 34.79 19.63 28.17
N CYS A 3 34.47 18.36 27.85
CA CYS A 3 35.15 17.04 27.85
C CYS A 3 35.42 16.43 29.26
N ALA A 4 35.14 15.15 29.55
CA ALA A 4 34.35 14.11 28.84
C ALA A 4 34.09 12.86 29.74
N LEU A 5 33.08 12.05 29.37
CA LEU A 5 32.94 10.57 29.44
C LEU A 5 33.26 9.70 30.71
N ARG A 6 32.37 8.71 30.93
CA ARG A 6 32.52 7.39 31.65
C ARG A 6 32.67 7.42 33.19
N GLY A 7 32.17 6.45 33.98
CA GLY A 7 31.24 5.32 33.72
C GLY A 7 31.37 4.13 34.71
N VAL A 8 30.38 3.22 34.73
CA VAL A 8 30.44 1.77 35.13
C VAL A 8 30.30 1.32 36.63
N VAL A 9 29.13 0.73 36.95
CA VAL A 9 28.83 -0.56 37.67
C VAL A 9 29.14 -0.81 39.18
N LEU A 10 28.06 -0.93 39.97
CA LEU A 10 27.60 -2.01 40.91
C LEU A 10 28.50 -2.66 42.01
N LEU A 11 28.05 -2.59 43.28
CA LEU A 11 28.03 -3.59 44.41
C LEU A 11 27.51 -2.88 45.71
N GLY A 12 27.12 -3.49 46.85
CA GLY A 12 26.87 -4.90 47.22
C GLY A 12 26.98 -5.22 48.73
N LEU A 13 25.84 -5.42 49.44
CA LEU A 13 25.63 -6.12 50.75
C LEU A 13 26.04 -5.52 52.14
N LEU A 14 25.38 -6.09 53.17
CA LEU A 14 25.66 -6.20 54.64
C LEU A 14 25.20 -5.09 55.64
N PHE A 15 24.73 -5.37 56.88
CA PHE A 15 23.99 -6.51 57.51
C PHE A 15 23.64 -6.21 59.02
N LEU A 16 22.85 -7.09 59.69
CA LEU A 16 22.68 -7.31 61.18
C LEU A 16 21.63 -6.42 61.92
N LEU A 17 20.91 -6.85 62.99
CA LEU A 17 20.92 -8.08 63.84
C LEU A 17 19.52 -8.41 64.49
N ALA A 18 19.43 -9.51 65.25
CA ALA A 18 18.24 -10.19 65.86
C ALA A 18 17.62 -9.48 67.11
N ALA A 19 16.59 -9.96 67.85
CA ALA A 19 15.86 -11.25 67.97
C ALA A 19 14.37 -10.98 68.42
N CYS A 20 13.50 -11.86 68.97
CA CYS A 20 13.55 -13.23 69.54
C CYS A 20 12.12 -13.86 69.63
N GLU A 21 11.99 -15.11 70.15
CA GLU A 21 10.72 -15.84 70.45
C GLU A 21 10.45 -15.95 71.98
N ASP A 22 9.22 -16.32 72.43
CA ASP A 22 8.89 -17.60 73.15
C ASP A 22 7.41 -17.69 73.68
N GLU A 23 7.00 -18.88 74.18
CA GLU A 23 5.64 -19.33 74.54
C GLU A 23 5.04 -18.93 75.93
N ASN A 24 3.68 -18.97 76.06
CA ASN A 24 2.87 -19.82 76.99
C ASN A 24 1.44 -19.22 77.21
N ASN A 25 0.32 -19.85 77.65
CA ASN A 25 -0.24 -21.22 77.80
C ASN A 25 -1.24 -21.20 79.01
N LYS A 26 -2.29 -22.04 79.01
CA LYS A 26 -3.25 -22.39 80.13
C LYS A 26 -4.44 -21.45 80.45
N VAL A 27 -5.61 -21.91 80.98
CA VAL A 27 -6.36 -23.21 80.89
C VAL A 27 -7.78 -23.12 81.54
N VAL A 28 -8.70 -24.07 81.23
CA VAL A 28 -9.91 -24.54 81.99
C VAL A 28 -11.29 -23.82 81.87
N LYS A 29 -12.27 -24.59 81.31
CA LYS A 29 -13.71 -24.87 81.66
C LYS A 29 -14.69 -23.74 82.08
N ASP A 30 -15.96 -23.75 81.65
CA ASP A 30 -17.01 -24.67 82.17
C ASP A 30 -18.19 -25.01 81.21
N GLN A 31 -18.99 -26.00 81.65
CA GLN A 31 -20.26 -26.56 81.09
C GLN A 31 -21.07 -27.13 82.29
N PRO A 32 -22.35 -27.58 82.18
CA PRO A 32 -23.24 -27.75 81.01
C PRO A 32 -24.51 -26.86 81.19
N ASP A 33 -25.76 -27.12 80.75
CA ASP A 33 -26.41 -28.24 80.03
C ASP A 33 -27.72 -27.77 79.35
N ALA A 34 -28.15 -28.45 78.27
CA ALA A 34 -29.55 -28.61 77.83
C ALA A 34 -29.63 -29.44 76.52
N SER A 35 -30.36 -30.56 76.54
CA SER A 35 -30.66 -31.34 75.33
C SER A 35 -31.92 -30.86 74.61
N GLN A 36 -31.88 -30.87 73.27
CA GLN A 36 -33.06 -31.14 72.46
C GLN A 36 -32.70 -31.62 71.05
N THR A 37 -33.49 -32.56 70.54
CA THR A 37 -33.36 -33.17 69.21
C THR A 37 -34.25 -32.45 68.20
N ALA A 38 -33.71 -32.11 67.03
CA ALA A 38 -34.46 -31.60 65.88
C ALA A 38 -33.84 -32.09 64.56
N ASP A 39 -34.61 -32.02 63.47
CA ASP A 39 -34.41 -32.80 62.25
C ASP A 39 -33.13 -32.55 61.44
N THR A 40 -32.66 -33.63 60.80
CA THR A 40 -31.65 -33.60 59.73
C THR A 40 -32.29 -33.40 58.36
N THR A 41 -32.83 -32.21 58.08
CA THR A 41 -33.16 -31.76 56.71
C THR A 41 -33.12 -30.23 56.60
N ASP A 42 -31.99 -29.68 56.15
CA ASP A 42 -32.01 -28.78 54.99
C ASP A 42 -30.61 -28.71 54.36
N ALA A 43 -30.32 -29.67 53.49
CA ALA A 43 -29.28 -29.50 52.49
C ALA A 43 -29.99 -28.98 51.24
N THR A 44 -29.77 -27.72 50.90
CA THR A 44 -30.10 -27.21 49.58
C THR A 44 -29.48 -28.16 48.55
N PRO A 45 -30.24 -28.64 47.54
CA PRO A 45 -29.62 -29.36 46.44
C PRO A 45 -28.54 -28.47 45.84
N ASP A 46 -27.33 -29.01 45.60
CA ASP A 46 -26.40 -28.36 44.69
C ASP A 46 -27.15 -28.13 43.38
N GLU A 47 -27.29 -26.87 42.95
CA GLU A 47 -27.80 -26.60 41.61
C GLU A 47 -26.89 -27.33 40.63
N PRO A 48 -27.44 -28.15 39.71
CA PRO A 48 -26.62 -28.97 38.83
C PRO A 48 -25.75 -28.05 37.99
N LEU A 49 -24.43 -28.07 38.25
CA LEU A 49 -23.45 -27.22 37.60
C LEU A 49 -23.71 -27.19 36.08
N PRO A 50 -23.82 -26.01 35.45
CA PRO A 50 -24.22 -25.89 34.06
C PRO A 50 -23.32 -26.77 33.19
N GLN A 51 -23.93 -27.79 32.59
CA GLN A 51 -23.21 -28.84 31.88
C GLN A 51 -22.57 -28.22 30.63
N ARG A 52 -21.23 -28.26 30.58
CA ARG A 52 -20.46 -27.76 29.43
C ARG A 52 -20.88 -28.47 28.14
N ASP A 53 -21.20 -27.67 27.13
CA ASP A 53 -21.59 -28.16 25.80
C ASP A 53 -20.43 -28.85 25.06
N PRO A 54 -20.73 -29.81 24.15
CA PRO A 54 -19.72 -30.40 23.27
C PRO A 54 -19.11 -29.31 22.36
N GLY A 55 -17.84 -29.50 21.97
CA GLY A 55 -17.20 -28.59 21.03
C GLY A 55 -17.96 -28.54 19.70
N PRO A 56 -18.28 -27.35 19.16
CA PRO A 56 -19.01 -27.23 17.92
C PRO A 56 -18.17 -27.67 16.72
N ALA A 57 -18.83 -28.18 15.68
CA ALA A 57 -18.17 -28.50 14.41
C ALA A 57 -17.64 -27.22 13.73
N HIS A 58 -16.45 -27.32 13.14
CA HIS A 58 -15.74 -26.22 12.48
C HIS A 58 -15.03 -26.72 11.22
N GLU A 59 -14.73 -25.83 10.27
CA GLU A 59 -14.04 -26.20 9.02
C GLU A 59 -12.51 -26.07 9.13
N GLY A 60 -11.99 -25.54 10.25
CA GLY A 60 -10.57 -25.52 10.59
C GLY A 60 -10.15 -24.18 11.18
N ILE A 61 -8.85 -23.92 11.27
CA ILE A 61 -8.31 -22.71 11.90
C ILE A 61 -8.69 -21.40 11.19
N TYR A 62 -9.24 -21.45 9.97
CA TYR A 62 -9.66 -20.27 9.20
C TYR A 62 -11.16 -19.95 9.32
N SER A 63 -11.99 -20.87 9.86
CA SER A 63 -13.47 -20.74 9.82
C SER A 63 -14.06 -19.82 10.90
N PHE A 64 -13.25 -18.93 11.49
CA PHE A 64 -13.63 -18.00 12.55
C PHE A 64 -13.56 -16.53 12.14
N VAL A 65 -13.13 -16.24 10.90
CA VAL A 65 -12.98 -14.85 10.42
C VAL A 65 -14.30 -14.08 10.43
N ASN A 66 -14.26 -12.90 11.04
CA ASN A 66 -15.37 -11.94 11.13
C ASN A 66 -16.64 -12.49 11.79
N GLY A 67 -16.53 -13.59 12.54
CA GLY A 67 -17.62 -14.17 13.33
C GLY A 67 -17.59 -13.75 14.81
N CYS A 68 -18.68 -14.02 15.51
CA CYS A 68 -18.89 -13.71 16.92
C CYS A 68 -18.79 -14.99 17.76
N TYR A 69 -17.90 -15.03 18.76
CA TYR A 69 -17.59 -16.23 19.53
C TYR A 69 -17.33 -15.98 21.03
N ARG A 70 -17.59 -16.99 21.85
CA ARG A 70 -17.18 -17.11 23.25
C ARG A 70 -16.02 -18.10 23.36
N MET A 71 -15.04 -17.79 24.21
CA MET A 71 -13.84 -18.60 24.40
C MET A 71 -13.89 -19.35 25.74
N ASP A 72 -13.66 -20.66 25.70
CA ASP A 72 -13.57 -21.55 26.86
C ASP A 72 -12.25 -22.33 26.84
N ALA A 73 -11.54 -22.34 27.97
CA ALA A 73 -10.22 -22.96 28.13
C ALA A 73 -10.21 -24.25 28.97
N ALA A 74 -11.38 -24.75 29.40
CA ALA A 74 -11.45 -25.94 30.25
C ALA A 74 -10.93 -27.20 29.54
N ALA A 75 -10.21 -28.06 30.28
CA ALA A 75 -9.74 -29.34 29.74
C ALA A 75 -10.90 -30.18 29.17
N PRO A 76 -10.74 -30.94 28.06
CA PRO A 76 -11.87 -31.60 27.37
C PRO A 76 -12.72 -32.55 28.21
N THR A 77 -12.16 -33.07 29.31
CA THR A 77 -12.83 -33.95 30.29
C THR A 77 -13.54 -33.20 31.43
N SER A 78 -13.46 -31.87 31.47
CA SER A 78 -14.13 -31.04 32.48
C SER A 78 -15.63 -30.92 32.20
N ILE A 79 -16.45 -31.15 33.23
CA ILE A 79 -17.90 -30.93 33.21
C ILE A 79 -18.29 -29.46 33.30
N SER A 80 -17.43 -28.64 33.91
CA SER A 80 -17.59 -27.19 34.01
C SER A 80 -16.76 -26.49 32.93
N ALA A 81 -17.30 -25.43 32.36
CA ALA A 81 -16.55 -24.52 31.49
C ALA A 81 -15.57 -23.66 32.31
N ALA A 82 -14.60 -23.08 31.61
CA ALA A 82 -13.75 -21.99 32.08
C ALA A 82 -13.75 -20.92 30.98
N TYR A 83 -14.85 -20.17 30.91
CA TYR A 83 -15.04 -19.09 29.94
C TYR A 83 -14.16 -17.89 30.27
N LEU A 84 -13.67 -17.23 29.22
CA LEU A 84 -13.02 -15.93 29.32
C LEU A 84 -14.06 -14.86 29.64
N VAL A 85 -13.86 -14.15 30.75
CA VAL A 85 -14.71 -13.05 31.22
C VAL A 85 -13.88 -11.83 31.55
N SER A 86 -14.47 -10.64 31.45
CA SER A 86 -13.91 -9.43 32.05
C SER A 86 -13.77 -9.64 33.57
N ALA A 87 -12.56 -9.41 34.10
CA ALA A 87 -12.28 -9.49 35.52
C ALA A 87 -12.89 -8.32 36.31
N GLU A 88 -12.91 -8.45 37.64
CA GLU A 88 -13.34 -7.38 38.55
C GLU A 88 -12.50 -6.11 38.32
N GLY A 89 -13.17 -4.97 38.13
CA GLY A 89 -12.52 -3.70 37.74
C GLY A 89 -12.44 -3.42 36.24
N GLY A 90 -12.76 -4.40 35.37
CA GLY A 90 -13.03 -4.16 33.94
C GLY A 90 -11.83 -3.97 33.01
N SER A 91 -10.59 -4.05 33.53
CA SER A 91 -9.33 -3.76 32.81
C SER A 91 -8.46 -4.99 32.51
N ALA A 92 -8.94 -6.20 32.85
CA ALA A 92 -8.26 -7.46 32.65
C ALA A 92 -9.27 -8.56 32.24
N PHE A 93 -8.78 -9.66 31.68
CA PHE A 93 -9.57 -10.86 31.40
C PHE A 93 -9.12 -12.03 32.26
N ALA A 94 -10.03 -12.94 32.61
CA ALA A 94 -9.74 -14.16 33.36
C ALA A 94 -10.61 -15.34 32.90
N PHE A 95 -10.07 -16.56 32.96
CA PHE A 95 -10.81 -17.80 32.68
C PHE A 95 -11.55 -18.30 33.94
N THR A 96 -12.46 -17.48 34.44
CA THR A 96 -13.23 -17.72 35.69
C THR A 96 -14.73 -17.86 35.47
N GLY A 97 -15.24 -17.66 34.25
CA GLY A 97 -16.67 -17.80 33.94
C GLY A 97 -17.11 -19.27 33.90
N SER A 98 -18.07 -19.64 34.74
CA SER A 98 -18.70 -20.98 34.71
C SER A 98 -20.02 -21.03 33.92
N ASP A 99 -20.63 -19.88 33.67
CA ASP A 99 -21.90 -19.73 32.94
C ASP A 99 -21.68 -19.01 31.61
N GLU A 100 -22.16 -19.61 30.53
CA GLU A 100 -22.08 -19.06 29.17
C GLU A 100 -22.80 -17.70 29.07
N ALA A 101 -23.88 -17.48 29.81
CA ALA A 101 -24.59 -16.20 29.81
C ALA A 101 -23.70 -15.03 30.27
N THR A 102 -22.67 -15.31 31.08
CA THR A 102 -21.68 -14.33 31.57
C THR A 102 -20.40 -14.24 30.73
N ALA A 103 -20.21 -15.14 29.76
CA ALA A 103 -19.00 -15.20 28.94
C ALA A 103 -18.92 -14.03 27.94
N SER A 104 -17.77 -13.35 27.92
CA SER A 104 -17.47 -12.25 26.98
C SER A 104 -17.54 -12.74 25.52
N ARG A 105 -18.05 -11.88 24.64
CA ARG A 105 -18.40 -12.21 23.25
C ARG A 105 -17.50 -11.42 22.30
N PHE A 106 -16.56 -12.13 21.69
CA PHE A 106 -15.53 -11.55 20.85
C PHE A 106 -15.88 -11.65 19.37
N PHE A 107 -15.80 -10.52 18.67
CA PHE A 107 -15.62 -10.50 17.22
C PHE A 107 -14.19 -10.95 16.90
N MET A 108 -14.06 -12.01 16.09
CA MET A 108 -12.77 -12.57 15.69
C MET A 108 -12.31 -11.99 14.34
N LYS A 109 -11.68 -10.81 14.37
CA LYS A 109 -11.06 -10.21 13.18
C LYS A 109 -9.77 -10.97 12.85
N ALA A 110 -9.64 -11.46 11.62
CA ALA A 110 -8.37 -12.01 11.15
C ALA A 110 -7.38 -10.86 10.94
N SER A 111 -6.25 -10.90 11.66
CA SER A 111 -5.11 -9.99 11.45
C SER A 111 -4.14 -10.52 10.38
N ASP A 112 -4.09 -11.85 10.24
CA ASP A 112 -3.25 -12.58 9.30
C ASP A 112 -3.82 -14.02 9.16
N LEU A 113 -3.32 -14.83 8.21
CA LEU A 113 -3.80 -16.20 7.98
C LEU A 113 -3.63 -17.08 9.21
N GLY A 114 -4.74 -17.37 9.89
CA GLY A 114 -4.80 -18.17 11.12
C GLY A 114 -4.55 -17.38 12.41
N THR A 115 -4.34 -16.06 12.32
CA THR A 115 -3.98 -15.20 13.45
C THR A 115 -5.05 -14.15 13.70
N TYR A 116 -5.70 -14.24 14.86
CA TYR A 116 -6.88 -13.46 15.20
C TYR A 116 -6.60 -12.37 16.25
N LEU A 117 -7.37 -11.29 16.13
CA LEU A 117 -7.67 -10.36 17.22
C LEU A 117 -9.00 -10.77 17.83
N PHE A 118 -9.12 -10.65 19.14
CA PHE A 118 -10.35 -10.87 19.89
C PHE A 118 -10.80 -9.52 20.43
N TYR A 119 -11.86 -8.96 19.84
CA TYR A 119 -12.43 -7.64 20.14
C TYR A 119 -13.82 -7.82 20.75
N ASP A 120 -14.01 -7.42 22.00
CA ASP A 120 -15.20 -7.78 22.79
C ASP A 120 -16.40 -6.83 22.62
N GLU A 121 -17.47 -7.10 23.37
CA GLU A 121 -18.71 -6.33 23.28
C GLU A 121 -18.59 -4.85 23.69
N ASP A 122 -17.62 -4.47 24.53
CA ASP A 122 -17.39 -3.08 24.96
C ASP A 122 -16.18 -2.45 24.23
N GLU A 123 -15.88 -2.91 23.01
CA GLU A 123 -14.78 -2.42 22.16
C GLU A 123 -13.36 -2.67 22.73
N GLN A 124 -13.15 -3.72 23.54
CA GLN A 124 -11.85 -4.02 24.15
C GLN A 124 -11.15 -5.23 23.52
N PHE A 125 -9.84 -5.12 23.31
CA PHE A 125 -8.96 -6.20 22.87
C PHE A 125 -8.49 -7.08 24.02
N PHE A 126 -8.42 -8.40 23.79
CA PHE A 126 -7.69 -9.35 24.64
C PHE A 126 -6.18 -9.30 24.36
N VAL A 127 -5.42 -8.77 25.31
CA VAL A 127 -3.99 -8.44 25.18
C VAL A 127 -3.14 -9.20 26.21
N VAL A 128 -1.89 -9.54 25.86
CA VAL A 128 -0.85 -9.91 26.84
C VAL A 128 0.32 -8.94 26.84
N GLU A 129 0.59 -8.36 28.01
CA GLU A 129 1.80 -7.62 28.36
C GLU A 129 2.27 -8.10 29.73
N ASP A 130 3.59 -8.23 29.91
CA ASP A 130 4.22 -8.70 31.15
C ASP A 130 3.54 -9.96 31.75
N GLU A 131 3.32 -10.96 30.89
CA GLU A 131 2.59 -12.23 31.12
C GLU A 131 1.14 -12.10 31.63
N THR A 132 0.59 -10.88 31.71
CA THR A 132 -0.71 -10.55 32.28
C THR A 132 -1.79 -10.38 31.21
N PHE A 133 -2.98 -10.94 31.44
CA PHE A 133 -4.15 -10.80 30.57
C PHE A 133 -4.84 -9.45 30.75
N LEU A 134 -4.64 -8.54 29.81
CA LEU A 134 -5.17 -7.18 29.82
C LEU A 134 -6.36 -7.02 28.87
N ARG A 135 -7.22 -6.05 29.20
CA ARG A 135 -8.38 -5.61 28.41
C ARG A 135 -8.16 -4.15 28.02
N LYS A 136 -8.01 -3.86 26.72
CA LYS A 136 -7.62 -2.51 26.22
C LYS A 136 -8.45 -2.04 25.04
N ALA A 137 -8.88 -0.78 25.04
CA ALA A 137 -9.57 -0.14 23.91
C ALA A 137 -8.63 0.17 22.73
N GLU A 138 -7.35 0.43 23.04
CA GLU A 138 -6.35 0.91 22.09
C GLU A 138 -5.14 -0.02 22.05
N LEU A 139 -4.56 -0.14 20.85
CA LEU A 139 -3.31 -0.85 20.57
C LEU A 139 -2.29 0.13 19.98
N LEU A 140 -1.02 -0.24 20.06
CA LEU A 140 0.06 0.44 19.32
C LEU A 140 0.48 -0.44 18.13
N SER A 141 1.10 0.15 17.11
CA SER A 141 1.63 -0.60 15.95
C SER A 141 2.97 -0.04 15.47
N ASP A 142 3.62 -0.83 14.61
CA ASP A 142 4.84 -0.55 13.86
C ASP A 142 4.86 0.82 13.16
N ILE A 143 3.71 1.29 12.68
CA ILE A 143 3.53 2.63 12.08
C ILE A 143 3.79 3.74 13.10
N PHE A 144 3.31 3.58 14.34
CA PHE A 144 3.45 4.57 15.40
C PHE A 144 4.78 4.45 16.19
N THR A 145 5.42 3.28 16.18
CA THR A 145 6.75 3.08 16.78
C THR A 145 7.90 3.36 15.82
N LEU A 146 7.64 3.38 14.50
CA LEU A 146 8.65 3.36 13.43
C LEU A 146 9.57 2.13 13.50
N ASP A 147 9.03 0.99 13.93
CA ASP A 147 9.78 -0.26 14.17
C ASP A 147 9.04 -1.47 13.59
N ASP A 148 9.58 -2.02 12.50
CA ASP A 148 9.10 -3.25 11.84
C ASP A 148 9.08 -4.49 12.75
N SER A 149 9.85 -4.49 13.84
CA SER A 149 9.86 -5.60 14.80
C SER A 149 8.80 -5.47 15.89
N TYR A 150 8.05 -4.35 15.93
CA TYR A 150 6.97 -4.16 16.89
C TYR A 150 5.75 -5.01 16.55
N LEU A 151 5.58 -6.10 17.30
CA LEU A 151 4.33 -6.87 17.33
C LEU A 151 3.42 -6.37 18.45
N PRO A 152 2.11 -6.13 18.19
CA PRO A 152 1.13 -5.83 19.23
C PRO A 152 0.85 -7.07 20.10
N GLY A 153 0.46 -6.85 21.37
CA GLY A 153 0.18 -7.93 22.32
C GLY A 153 -1.19 -8.61 22.15
N ALA A 154 -1.87 -8.37 21.04
CA ALA A 154 -3.26 -8.76 20.79
C ALA A 154 -3.43 -9.86 19.73
N GLN A 155 -2.33 -10.29 19.10
CA GLN A 155 -2.36 -11.25 18.00
C GLN A 155 -2.16 -12.68 18.49
N TRP A 156 -3.11 -13.54 18.15
CA TRP A 156 -3.17 -14.94 18.58
C TRP A 156 -3.29 -15.86 17.37
N GLU A 157 -2.25 -16.65 17.12
CA GLU A 157 -2.28 -17.72 16.12
C GLU A 157 -3.09 -18.91 16.66
N LEU A 158 -4.01 -19.41 15.86
CA LEU A 158 -4.92 -20.49 16.20
C LEU A 158 -4.43 -21.80 15.58
N GLU A 159 -4.12 -22.79 16.43
CA GLU A 159 -3.62 -24.10 16.04
C GLU A 159 -4.63 -25.19 16.45
N VAL A 160 -4.67 -26.33 15.74
CA VAL A 160 -5.42 -27.52 16.20
C VAL A 160 -4.73 -28.10 17.42
N SER A 161 -5.46 -28.43 18.49
CA SER A 161 -4.83 -28.85 19.73
C SER A 161 -4.17 -30.23 19.62
N GLY A 162 -2.91 -30.32 20.03
CA GLY A 162 -2.23 -31.60 20.20
C GLY A 162 -2.84 -32.50 21.30
N ARG A 163 -3.79 -31.97 22.09
CA ARG A 163 -4.47 -32.68 23.19
C ARG A 163 -5.93 -33.06 22.86
N ASP A 164 -6.55 -32.41 21.86
CA ASP A 164 -7.88 -32.74 21.32
C ASP A 164 -7.99 -32.20 19.88
N ALA A 165 -8.01 -33.12 18.90
CA ALA A 165 -8.04 -32.76 17.48
C ALA A 165 -9.39 -32.17 17.01
N THR A 166 -10.39 -32.07 17.88
CA THR A 166 -11.67 -31.38 17.61
C THR A 166 -11.75 -29.99 18.27
N ARG A 167 -10.61 -29.50 18.80
CA ARG A 167 -10.49 -28.21 19.51
C ARG A 167 -9.15 -27.55 19.16
N PHE A 168 -8.92 -26.37 19.73
CA PHE A 168 -7.79 -25.52 19.40
C PHE A 168 -6.81 -25.32 20.56
N GLN A 169 -5.67 -24.74 20.25
CA GLN A 169 -4.75 -24.11 21.17
C GLN A 169 -4.32 -22.77 20.55
N MET A 170 -3.91 -21.80 21.36
CA MET A 170 -3.58 -20.45 20.89
C MET A 170 -2.14 -20.09 21.23
N ARG A 171 -1.41 -19.54 20.27
CA ARG A 171 -0.02 -19.07 20.42
C ARG A 171 0.02 -17.55 20.30
N HIS A 172 0.56 -16.88 21.34
CA HIS A 172 0.65 -15.42 21.39
C HIS A 172 1.82 -14.94 20.52
N LEU A 173 1.52 -14.23 19.43
CA LEU A 173 2.48 -13.99 18.34
C LEU A 173 3.75 -13.25 18.80
N ARG A 174 3.59 -12.21 19.64
CA ARG A 174 4.70 -11.41 20.18
C ARG A 174 5.71 -12.23 20.99
N SER A 175 5.28 -13.28 21.68
CA SER A 175 6.14 -14.06 22.60
C SER A 175 6.40 -15.50 22.17
N GLY A 176 5.72 -16.01 21.15
CA GLY A 176 5.83 -17.40 20.69
C GLY A 176 5.29 -18.47 21.67
N ARG A 177 4.72 -18.04 22.81
CA ARG A 177 4.25 -18.90 23.92
C ARG A 177 2.76 -19.19 23.81
N TYR A 178 2.33 -20.30 24.38
CA TYR A 178 0.94 -20.77 24.32
C TYR A 178 0.08 -20.24 25.47
N LEU A 179 -1.19 -20.00 25.17
CA LEU A 179 -2.21 -19.61 26.13
C LEU A 179 -2.44 -20.69 27.20
N THR A 180 -2.51 -20.30 28.46
CA THR A 180 -3.03 -21.14 29.56
C THR A 180 -4.22 -20.47 30.25
N THR A 181 -4.83 -21.11 31.24
CA THR A 181 -5.93 -20.48 32.01
C THR A 181 -5.48 -19.32 32.91
N THR A 182 -4.17 -19.13 33.11
CA THR A 182 -3.62 -18.15 34.08
C THR A 182 -2.41 -17.35 33.56
N GLY A 183 -2.07 -17.44 32.28
CA GLY A 183 -0.89 -16.79 31.69
C GLY A 183 -0.44 -17.45 30.39
N LEU A 184 0.88 -17.49 30.16
CA LEU A 184 1.50 -18.12 28.97
C LEU A 184 2.53 -19.19 29.34
N ALA A 185 2.64 -20.26 28.55
CA ALA A 185 3.61 -21.34 28.72
C ALA A 185 4.50 -21.56 27.48
N GLU A 186 5.77 -21.94 27.69
CA GLU A 186 6.70 -22.31 26.61
C GLU A 186 6.30 -23.61 25.91
N SER A 187 5.69 -24.54 26.65
CA SER A 187 5.39 -25.89 26.19
C SER A 187 3.97 -26.00 25.63
N VAL A 188 3.87 -26.51 24.39
CA VAL A 188 2.59 -26.88 23.77
C VAL A 188 1.81 -27.94 24.56
N ALA A 189 2.49 -28.75 25.39
CA ALA A 189 1.83 -29.74 26.25
C ALA A 189 1.06 -29.09 27.43
N GLU A 190 1.39 -27.85 27.78
CA GLU A 190 0.75 -27.06 28.84
C GLU A 190 -0.36 -26.15 28.31
N ALA A 191 -0.35 -25.84 27.00
CA ALA A 191 -1.32 -25.01 26.30
C ALA A 191 -2.78 -25.41 26.58
N ALA A 192 -3.60 -24.46 27.02
CA ALA A 192 -5.04 -24.66 27.23
C ALA A 192 -5.73 -25.20 25.98
N VAL A 193 -6.72 -26.07 26.17
CA VAL A 193 -7.52 -26.58 25.05
C VAL A 193 -8.71 -25.65 24.86
N ILE A 194 -8.63 -24.83 23.83
CA ILE A 194 -9.55 -23.75 23.55
C ILE A 194 -10.73 -24.25 22.72
N THR A 195 -11.93 -23.88 23.15
CA THR A 195 -13.19 -24.11 22.45
C THR A 195 -13.83 -22.77 22.13
N LEU A 196 -14.26 -22.59 20.88
CA LEU A 196 -14.87 -21.36 20.37
C LEU A 196 -16.34 -21.63 20.06
N TYR A 197 -17.22 -21.20 20.96
CA TYR A 197 -18.67 -21.37 20.82
C TYR A 197 -19.25 -20.17 20.06
N ARG A 198 -20.11 -20.39 19.05
CA ARG A 198 -20.72 -19.28 18.28
C ARG A 198 -21.65 -18.48 19.18
N ALA A 199 -21.47 -17.17 19.22
CA ALA A 199 -22.27 -16.23 19.98
C ALA A 199 -22.99 -15.23 19.05
N GLU A 200 -23.83 -14.37 19.64
CA GLU A 200 -24.54 -13.29 18.96
C GLU A 200 -24.46 -12.00 19.79
N GLY A 201 -24.60 -10.83 19.17
CA GLY A 201 -24.44 -9.55 19.86
C GLY A 201 -23.00 -9.27 20.32
N CYS A 202 -22.02 -9.57 19.48
CA CYS A 202 -20.70 -8.94 19.53
C CYS A 202 -20.76 -7.56 18.88
N THR A 203 -19.90 -6.64 19.31
CA THR A 203 -19.69 -5.36 18.62
C THR A 203 -18.84 -5.59 17.37
N ALA A 204 -19.17 -4.91 16.27
CA ALA A 204 -18.44 -5.06 15.01
C ALA A 204 -17.03 -4.47 15.13
N PHE A 205 -16.03 -5.16 14.58
CA PHE A 205 -14.67 -4.64 14.52
C PHE A 205 -14.60 -3.38 13.60
N PRO A 206 -13.89 -2.30 13.98
CA PRO A 206 -13.79 -1.08 13.19
C PRO A 206 -13.20 -1.30 11.80
N GLU A 207 -13.98 -1.01 10.76
CA GLU A 207 -13.65 -1.27 9.36
C GLU A 207 -14.42 -0.29 8.44
N LEU A 208 -13.95 -0.06 7.22
CA LEU A 208 -14.73 0.72 6.24
C LEU A 208 -15.92 -0.05 5.65
N THR A 209 -16.96 0.68 5.26
CA THR A 209 -18.03 0.16 4.40
C THR A 209 -17.53 -0.09 2.97
N LEU A 210 -18.15 -1.06 2.30
CA LEU A 210 -17.84 -1.41 0.90
C LEU A 210 -18.76 -0.71 -0.12
N ASP A 211 -19.94 -0.27 0.33
CA ASP A 211 -20.93 0.50 -0.46
C ASP A 211 -21.21 -0.08 -1.86
N ALA A 212 -21.29 -1.41 -1.90
CA ALA A 212 -21.56 -2.26 -3.06
C ALA A 212 -22.18 -3.59 -2.61
N GLU A 213 -23.20 -4.06 -3.32
CA GLU A 213 -23.94 -5.31 -3.05
C GLU A 213 -24.03 -6.18 -4.31
N GLY A 214 -23.72 -7.47 -4.20
CA GLY A 214 -23.77 -8.44 -5.29
C GLY A 214 -22.59 -9.42 -5.28
N GLU A 215 -22.53 -10.30 -6.26
CA GLU A 215 -21.43 -11.26 -6.47
C GLU A 215 -20.91 -11.15 -7.91
N VAL A 216 -19.60 -11.31 -8.10
CA VAL A 216 -18.98 -11.23 -9.43
C VAL A 216 -19.32 -12.47 -10.25
N VAL A 217 -20.00 -12.28 -11.38
CA VAL A 217 -20.24 -13.37 -12.33
C VAL A 217 -19.12 -13.41 -13.36
N ALA A 218 -18.24 -14.41 -13.25
CA ALA A 218 -17.18 -14.70 -14.20
C ALA A 218 -17.75 -14.89 -15.62
N ARG A 219 -17.14 -14.22 -16.61
CA ARG A 219 -17.69 -14.10 -17.97
C ARG A 219 -16.60 -13.80 -19.01
N GLN A 220 -16.94 -14.02 -20.27
CA GLN A 220 -16.13 -13.71 -21.46
C GLN A 220 -17.02 -13.08 -22.53
N PHE A 221 -16.44 -12.43 -23.54
CA PHE A 221 -17.17 -11.98 -24.72
C PHE A 221 -17.42 -13.14 -25.71
N GLU A 222 -18.29 -12.93 -26.71
CA GLU A 222 -18.66 -13.96 -27.70
C GLU A 222 -17.49 -14.46 -28.55
N ASP A 223 -16.40 -13.69 -28.66
CA ASP A 223 -15.16 -14.07 -29.36
C ASP A 223 -14.16 -14.85 -28.47
N GLY A 224 -14.51 -15.09 -27.19
CA GLY A 224 -13.66 -15.75 -26.21
C GLY A 224 -12.64 -14.84 -25.52
N SER A 225 -12.65 -13.53 -25.76
CA SER A 225 -11.83 -12.58 -25.00
C SER A 225 -12.30 -12.46 -23.54
N LEU A 226 -11.34 -12.24 -22.63
CA LEU A 226 -11.63 -11.99 -21.22
C LEU A 226 -12.46 -10.71 -21.05
N PHE A 227 -13.45 -10.77 -20.17
CA PHE A 227 -14.15 -9.58 -19.69
C PHE A 227 -13.41 -8.94 -18.52
N GLY A 228 -13.14 -7.65 -18.63
CA GLY A 228 -12.59 -6.82 -17.56
C GLY A 228 -11.65 -5.75 -18.09
N TYR A 229 -11.57 -4.64 -17.37
CA TYR A 229 -10.62 -3.57 -17.69
C TYR A 229 -9.32 -3.69 -16.90
N VAL A 230 -8.26 -3.10 -17.43
CA VAL A 230 -6.94 -2.98 -16.77
C VAL A 230 -6.73 -1.58 -16.22
N GLU A 231 -6.13 -1.52 -15.04
CA GLU A 231 -5.39 -0.38 -14.51
C GLU A 231 -3.90 -0.62 -14.78
N THR A 232 -3.33 0.06 -15.78
CA THR A 232 -1.99 -0.25 -16.30
C THR A 232 -0.87 0.29 -15.40
N HIS A 233 -1.15 1.14 -14.43
CA HIS A 233 -0.11 1.85 -13.66
C HIS A 233 -0.61 2.35 -12.30
N SER A 234 -0.11 1.75 -11.22
CA SER A 234 -0.56 2.01 -9.85
C SER A 234 0.54 1.77 -8.82
N HIS A 235 0.49 2.49 -7.69
CA HIS A 235 1.41 2.30 -6.58
C HIS A 235 0.66 2.05 -5.26
N ILE A 236 0.16 0.83 -5.07
CA ILE A 236 -0.60 0.44 -3.86
C ILE A 236 0.22 0.70 -2.58
N MET A 237 1.54 0.50 -2.66
CA MET A 237 2.47 0.46 -1.52
C MET A 237 3.40 1.68 -1.40
N SER A 238 3.02 2.86 -1.92
CA SER A 238 3.89 4.07 -1.82
C SER A 238 4.24 4.49 -0.38
N ASN A 239 3.47 4.06 0.62
CA ASN A 239 3.81 4.24 2.03
C ASN A 239 5.03 3.41 2.51
N PHE A 240 5.49 2.45 1.70
CA PHE A 240 6.78 1.76 1.82
C PHE A 240 7.83 2.30 0.81
N GLY A 241 7.48 3.29 0.00
CA GLY A 241 8.44 4.15 -0.70
C GLY A 241 9.17 5.09 0.26
N PHE A 242 10.18 5.80 -0.26
CA PHE A 242 10.71 7.03 0.36
C PHE A 242 11.15 6.90 1.84
N GLY A 243 11.70 5.74 2.23
CA GLY A 243 12.14 5.47 3.61
C GLY A 243 11.05 4.95 4.57
N GLY A 244 9.83 4.70 4.07
CA GLY A 244 8.77 3.95 4.79
C GLY A 244 8.03 4.69 5.90
N ALA A 245 8.13 6.02 5.91
CA ALA A 245 7.37 6.94 6.74
C ALA A 245 7.52 8.36 6.16
N GLY A 246 6.67 9.29 6.58
CA GLY A 246 6.79 10.70 6.19
C GLY A 246 5.94 11.06 4.98
N ILE A 247 6.45 10.83 3.76
CA ILE A 247 5.92 11.44 2.52
C ILE A 247 4.58 10.86 2.08
N PHE A 248 4.42 9.53 2.13
CA PHE A 248 3.16 8.88 1.78
C PHE A 248 2.47 8.34 3.03
N HIS A 249 1.38 8.99 3.41
CA HIS A 249 0.62 8.62 4.61
C HIS A 249 -0.53 7.65 4.31
N GLY A 250 -0.67 6.66 5.19
CA GLY A 250 -1.70 5.63 5.13
C GLY A 250 -1.26 4.40 4.32
N ALA A 251 -1.73 3.22 4.73
CA ALA A 251 -1.37 1.93 4.14
C ALA A 251 -2.57 1.26 3.45
N ALA A 252 -2.31 0.47 2.41
CA ALA A 252 -3.36 -0.26 1.69
C ALA A 252 -4.09 -1.30 2.56
N PHE A 253 -3.46 -1.78 3.63
CA PHE A 253 -4.04 -2.63 4.67
C PHE A 253 -3.23 -2.47 5.96
N HIS A 254 -3.73 -3.03 7.08
CA HIS A 254 -2.94 -3.23 8.29
C HIS A 254 -3.50 -4.42 9.09
N PRO A 255 -2.67 -5.24 9.76
CA PRO A 255 -3.15 -6.35 10.61
C PRO A 255 -4.15 -5.94 11.71
N LEU A 256 -4.09 -4.68 12.17
CA LEU A 256 -5.01 -4.09 13.15
C LEU A 256 -6.12 -3.22 12.50
N GLY A 257 -6.36 -3.37 11.20
CA GLY A 257 -7.50 -2.77 10.49
C GLY A 257 -7.39 -1.25 10.26
N VAL A 258 -8.52 -0.65 9.85
CA VAL A 258 -8.56 0.75 9.37
C VAL A 258 -8.03 1.78 10.38
N LYS A 259 -8.27 1.61 11.68
CA LYS A 259 -7.77 2.50 12.76
C LYS A 259 -6.23 2.64 12.73
N HIS A 260 -5.51 1.67 12.19
CA HIS A 260 -4.04 1.69 12.03
C HIS A 260 -3.56 1.83 10.59
N ALA A 261 -4.38 1.42 9.60
CA ALA A 261 -4.05 1.60 8.19
C ALA A 261 -4.24 3.05 7.72
N LEU A 262 -5.29 3.73 8.18
CA LEU A 262 -5.64 5.11 7.80
C LEU A 262 -5.83 6.03 9.03
N PRO A 263 -4.85 6.11 9.97
CA PRO A 263 -4.94 7.00 11.14
C PRO A 263 -4.73 8.47 10.75
N SER A 264 -4.79 9.42 11.69
CA SER A 264 -4.35 10.81 11.42
C SER A 264 -2.90 10.87 10.92
N CYS A 265 -2.65 11.73 9.94
CA CYS A 265 -1.32 11.94 9.36
C CYS A 265 -0.44 12.91 10.17
N GLU A 266 -0.93 13.49 11.27
CA GLU A 266 -0.24 14.55 12.02
C GLU A 266 1.16 14.14 12.52
N MET A 267 1.40 12.85 12.79
CA MET A 267 2.71 12.31 13.14
C MET A 267 3.77 12.48 12.03
N PHE A 268 3.33 12.59 10.77
CA PHE A 268 4.18 12.60 9.57
C PHE A 268 4.12 13.95 8.84
N HIS A 269 2.92 14.51 8.69
CA HIS A 269 2.67 15.78 8.00
C HIS A 269 2.62 16.97 8.98
N GLY A 270 2.69 16.73 10.30
CA GLY A 270 2.60 17.78 11.31
C GLY A 270 1.20 18.41 11.41
N ALA A 271 1.00 19.24 12.44
CA ALA A 271 -0.24 20.00 12.60
C ALA A 271 -0.48 20.91 11.37
N GLU A 272 -1.75 21.07 10.98
CA GLU A 272 -2.18 21.83 9.78
C GLU A 272 -1.58 21.28 8.45
N GLY A 273 -1.06 20.04 8.44
CA GLY A 273 -0.44 19.38 7.27
C GLY A 273 0.91 19.97 6.84
N ARG A 274 1.54 20.77 7.70
CA ARG A 274 2.59 21.73 7.28
C ARG A 274 3.97 21.15 7.05
N ALA A 275 4.28 19.98 7.59
CA ALA A 275 5.52 19.27 7.29
C ALA A 275 5.45 18.45 6.00
N ASP A 276 4.28 18.35 5.36
CA ASP A 276 4.17 17.78 4.02
C ASP A 276 4.62 18.78 2.95
N LEU A 277 5.95 18.84 2.78
CA LEU A 277 6.61 19.70 1.81
C LEU A 277 6.44 19.23 0.36
N PHE A 278 6.14 17.93 0.16
CA PHE A 278 6.01 17.35 -1.18
C PHE A 278 4.57 17.42 -1.69
N GLY A 279 3.57 17.09 -0.86
CA GLY A 279 2.16 17.33 -1.16
C GLY A 279 1.90 18.80 -1.44
N PHE A 280 2.35 19.71 -0.55
CA PHE A 280 2.22 21.15 -0.77
C PHE A 280 2.77 21.60 -2.14
N GLY A 281 3.93 21.08 -2.56
CA GLY A 281 4.55 21.40 -3.85
C GLY A 281 3.81 20.83 -5.06
N PHE A 282 3.38 19.57 -5.01
CA PHE A 282 2.67 18.91 -6.11
C PHE A 282 1.21 19.36 -6.22
N ASP A 283 0.49 19.47 -5.10
CA ASP A 283 -0.95 19.76 -5.04
C ASP A 283 -1.30 21.20 -5.50
N ARG A 284 -0.35 22.13 -5.40
CA ARG A 284 -0.49 23.53 -5.84
C ARG A 284 0.30 23.86 -7.12
N GLY A 285 1.26 23.02 -7.50
CA GLY A 285 2.05 23.17 -8.73
C GLY A 285 2.64 24.58 -8.94
N ALA A 286 2.33 25.19 -10.09
CA ALA A 286 2.92 26.45 -10.54
C ALA A 286 2.45 27.71 -9.78
N ASP A 287 1.51 27.59 -8.84
CA ASP A 287 1.03 28.73 -8.02
C ASP A 287 1.92 28.99 -6.78
N ILE A 288 2.95 28.17 -6.53
CA ILE A 288 3.97 28.40 -5.49
C ILE A 288 5.19 29.11 -6.08
N ASP A 289 5.64 30.19 -5.43
CA ASP A 289 6.90 30.85 -5.77
C ASP A 289 8.15 30.14 -5.18
N GLU A 290 9.29 30.32 -5.85
CA GLU A 290 10.56 29.71 -5.47
C GLU A 290 11.04 30.07 -4.04
N GLU A 291 10.74 31.28 -3.54
CA GLU A 291 11.15 31.73 -2.20
C GLU A 291 10.30 31.06 -1.12
N THR A 292 8.99 30.90 -1.34
CA THR A 292 8.10 30.10 -0.49
C THR A 292 8.51 28.64 -0.45
N MET A 293 8.78 28.01 -1.59
CA MET A 293 9.24 26.61 -1.64
C MET A 293 10.58 26.44 -0.91
N PHE A 294 11.57 27.29 -1.21
CA PHE A 294 12.89 27.25 -0.58
C PHE A 294 12.80 27.47 0.93
N THR A 295 12.00 28.44 1.38
CA THR A 295 11.79 28.72 2.81
C THR A 295 11.14 27.52 3.51
N SER A 296 10.26 26.80 2.83
CA SER A 296 9.58 25.63 3.40
C SER A 296 10.56 24.48 3.65
N PHE A 297 11.44 24.16 2.70
CA PHE A 297 12.55 23.20 2.91
C PHE A 297 13.59 23.67 3.93
N VAL A 298 13.88 24.97 4.00
CA VAL A 298 14.82 25.52 4.99
C VAL A 298 14.28 25.44 6.42
N THR A 299 12.96 25.60 6.61
CA THR A 299 12.31 25.61 7.94
C THR A 299 11.65 24.29 8.34
N GLY A 300 11.63 23.30 7.43
CA GLY A 300 11.00 22.00 7.62
C GLY A 300 9.47 22.03 7.59
N ARG A 301 8.86 23.11 7.11
CA ARG A 301 7.40 23.30 7.08
C ARG A 301 6.94 24.43 6.16
N THR A 302 5.72 24.35 5.66
CA THR A 302 5.02 25.42 4.94
C THR A 302 4.78 26.66 5.83
N PRO A 303 4.68 27.87 5.25
CA PRO A 303 4.42 29.10 6.01
C PRO A 303 2.98 29.18 6.55
N GLU A 304 2.03 28.52 5.88
CA GLU A 304 0.59 28.54 6.14
C GLU A 304 0.01 27.12 6.21
N PHE A 305 -1.29 27.00 6.52
CA PHE A 305 -2.05 25.75 6.50
C PHE A 305 -1.93 25.04 5.14
N SER A 306 -1.69 23.73 5.19
CA SER A 306 -1.64 22.87 4.00
C SER A 306 -2.96 22.11 3.84
N HIS A 307 -3.31 21.26 4.82
CA HIS A 307 -4.52 20.44 4.84
C HIS A 307 -4.86 19.96 6.27
N HIS A 308 -6.08 19.48 6.48
CA HIS A 308 -6.48 18.78 7.69
C HIS A 308 -5.83 17.39 7.79
N THR A 309 -5.47 16.98 9.01
CA THR A 309 -4.69 15.77 9.27
C THR A 309 -5.54 14.53 9.54
N ASP A 310 -6.81 14.70 9.91
CA ASP A 310 -7.68 13.63 10.41
C ASP A 310 -7.90 12.51 9.37
N GLY A 311 -7.52 11.29 9.73
CA GLY A 311 -7.89 10.06 9.02
C GLY A 311 -9.16 9.45 9.61
N TYR A 312 -9.21 8.13 9.73
CA TYR A 312 -10.33 7.40 10.32
C TYR A 312 -10.62 7.86 11.77
N PRO A 313 -11.89 8.09 12.16
CA PRO A 313 -13.12 7.91 11.35
C PRO A 313 -13.54 9.16 10.55
N SER A 314 -12.97 10.33 10.84
CA SER A 314 -13.47 11.64 10.39
C SER A 314 -13.19 11.95 8.91
N PHE A 315 -11.97 11.64 8.44
CA PHE A 315 -11.46 11.92 7.09
C PHE A 315 -11.76 13.36 6.62
N THR A 316 -11.27 14.37 7.35
CA THR A 316 -11.69 15.77 7.16
C THR A 316 -11.41 16.30 5.74
N ASP A 317 -10.19 16.10 5.23
CA ASP A 317 -9.81 16.50 3.86
C ASP A 317 -9.51 15.28 2.98
N TRP A 318 -8.61 14.40 3.42
CA TRP A 318 -8.10 13.25 2.66
C TRP A 318 -8.87 11.93 2.98
N PRO A 319 -8.81 10.89 2.13
CA PRO A 319 -8.21 10.84 0.78
C PRO A 319 -8.86 11.86 -0.16
N ASN A 320 -8.11 12.31 -1.16
CA ASN A 320 -8.56 13.27 -2.16
C ASN A 320 -7.65 13.19 -3.41
N ALA A 321 -7.65 12.04 -4.08
CA ALA A 321 -6.74 11.75 -5.19
C ALA A 321 -6.69 12.81 -6.33
N PRO A 322 -7.75 13.60 -6.62
CA PRO A 322 -7.66 14.68 -7.60
C PRO A 322 -6.76 15.86 -7.20
N THR A 323 -6.56 16.13 -5.90
CA THR A 323 -5.79 17.29 -5.41
C THR A 323 -4.99 17.03 -4.12
N SER A 324 -4.61 15.77 -3.85
CA SER A 324 -3.73 15.42 -2.74
C SER A 324 -2.85 14.22 -3.08
N SER A 325 -1.60 14.50 -3.43
CA SER A 325 -0.64 13.55 -4.00
C SER A 325 0.00 12.61 -2.98
N THR A 326 -0.10 12.89 -1.68
CA THR A 326 0.67 12.25 -0.59
C THR A 326 -0.13 11.35 0.35
N HIS A 327 -1.45 11.27 0.20
CA HIS A 327 -2.31 10.42 1.03
C HIS A 327 -2.70 9.14 0.28
N GLN A 328 -2.81 8.02 1.00
CA GLN A 328 -3.22 6.72 0.47
C GLN A 328 -4.61 6.76 -0.19
N THR A 329 -4.72 6.28 -1.44
CA THR A 329 -5.95 6.29 -2.24
C THR A 329 -6.42 4.89 -2.67
N GLN A 330 -5.74 3.85 -2.18
CA GLN A 330 -5.89 2.44 -2.61
C GLN A 330 -5.97 1.46 -1.43
N TYR A 331 -6.73 1.79 -0.38
CA TYR A 331 -7.10 0.84 0.67
C TYR A 331 -7.78 -0.41 0.11
N TYR A 332 -7.59 -1.58 0.72
CA TYR A 332 -7.98 -2.87 0.15
C TYR A 332 -9.48 -2.99 -0.15
N LEU A 333 -10.34 -2.31 0.63
CA LEU A 333 -11.79 -2.25 0.35
C LEU A 333 -12.14 -1.30 -0.79
N TRP A 334 -11.37 -0.23 -1.02
CA TRP A 334 -11.52 0.61 -2.21
C TRP A 334 -11.06 -0.14 -3.46
N ILE A 335 -9.95 -0.90 -3.39
CA ILE A 335 -9.56 -1.83 -4.46
C ILE A 335 -10.65 -2.90 -4.66
N LYS A 336 -11.24 -3.46 -3.59
CA LYS A 336 -12.37 -4.41 -3.69
C LYS A 336 -13.56 -3.79 -4.43
N ARG A 337 -13.90 -2.53 -4.16
CA ARG A 337 -14.99 -1.80 -4.83
C ARG A 337 -14.71 -1.55 -6.32
N ALA A 338 -13.47 -1.20 -6.68
CA ALA A 338 -13.05 -1.10 -8.08
C ALA A 338 -13.08 -2.46 -8.81
N TYR A 339 -12.60 -3.52 -8.14
CA TYR A 339 -12.70 -4.91 -8.58
C TYR A 339 -14.16 -5.32 -8.85
N LEU A 340 -15.09 -5.06 -7.93
CA LEU A 340 -16.51 -5.34 -8.13
C LEU A 340 -17.10 -4.63 -9.37
N SER A 341 -16.56 -3.48 -9.77
CA SER A 341 -17.01 -2.76 -10.97
C SER A 341 -16.62 -3.42 -12.31
N GLY A 342 -15.58 -4.26 -12.29
CA GLY A 342 -15.02 -4.92 -13.47
C GLY A 342 -13.51 -4.74 -13.71
N LEU A 343 -12.78 -4.12 -12.76
CA LEU A 343 -11.31 -4.13 -12.78
C LEU A 343 -10.80 -5.57 -12.63
N ARG A 344 -10.02 -6.07 -13.61
CA ARG A 344 -9.53 -7.46 -13.62
C ARG A 344 -8.03 -7.61 -13.73
N LEU A 345 -7.31 -6.60 -14.19
CA LEU A 345 -5.85 -6.56 -14.09
C LEU A 345 -5.41 -5.22 -13.50
N MET A 346 -4.44 -5.23 -12.59
CA MET A 346 -3.71 -4.05 -12.17
C MET A 346 -2.21 -4.30 -12.26
N VAL A 347 -1.45 -3.33 -12.77
CA VAL A 347 0.01 -3.34 -12.64
C VAL A 347 0.37 -2.47 -11.44
N ASN A 348 1.06 -3.06 -10.46
CA ASN A 348 1.45 -2.40 -9.22
C ASN A 348 2.97 -2.25 -9.19
N HIS A 349 3.45 -1.03 -9.43
CA HIS A 349 4.86 -0.70 -9.50
C HIS A 349 5.39 -0.28 -8.13
N ALA A 350 6.46 -0.91 -7.67
CA ALA A 350 7.13 -0.44 -6.47
C ALA A 350 7.90 0.85 -6.76
N THR A 351 7.49 1.95 -6.12
CA THR A 351 8.04 3.30 -6.34
C THR A 351 8.79 3.85 -5.12
N SER A 352 9.83 4.64 -5.40
CA SER A 352 10.64 5.37 -4.42
C SER A 352 11.51 6.41 -5.11
N ASN A 353 11.96 7.40 -4.34
CA ASN A 353 13.03 8.30 -4.74
C ASN A 353 13.94 8.66 -3.54
N GLN A 354 15.21 8.27 -3.64
CA GLN A 354 16.20 8.44 -2.58
C GLN A 354 16.44 9.90 -2.17
N ILE A 355 16.62 10.82 -3.12
CA ILE A 355 16.95 12.22 -2.79
C ILE A 355 15.76 12.97 -2.21
N ILE A 356 14.54 12.62 -2.64
CA ILE A 356 13.29 13.12 -2.05
C ILE A 356 13.19 12.71 -0.57
N CYS A 357 13.51 11.44 -0.25
CA CYS A 357 13.60 10.96 1.13
C CYS A 357 14.73 11.61 1.93
N GLU A 358 15.93 11.76 1.35
CA GLU A 358 17.08 12.42 1.99
C GLU A 358 16.81 13.91 2.26
N LEU A 359 16.00 14.57 1.43
CA LEU A 359 15.60 15.95 1.63
C LEU A 359 14.68 16.11 2.85
N VAL A 360 13.59 15.34 2.96
CA VAL A 360 12.65 15.47 4.11
C VAL A 360 13.28 15.01 5.44
N SER A 361 14.10 13.94 5.41
CA SER A 361 14.75 13.40 6.60
C SER A 361 15.96 14.23 7.03
N GLY A 362 16.78 14.69 6.09
CA GLY A 362 17.95 15.54 6.34
C GLY A 362 17.59 16.98 6.77
N THR A 363 16.45 17.50 6.33
CA THR A 363 15.86 18.75 6.87
C THR A 363 15.13 18.53 8.20
N LYS A 364 14.76 17.28 8.51
CA LYS A 364 13.92 16.87 9.65
C LYS A 364 12.50 17.44 9.60
N ALA A 365 11.96 17.62 8.40
CA ALA A 365 10.54 17.87 8.22
C ALA A 365 9.72 16.66 8.69
N GLN A 366 10.13 15.46 8.26
CA GLN A 366 9.38 14.22 8.47
C GLN A 366 10.29 13.07 8.94
N PRO A 367 9.78 12.10 9.72
CA PRO A 367 10.53 10.91 10.12
C PRO A 367 10.60 9.86 9.00
N ILE A 368 11.64 9.03 9.03
CA ILE A 368 11.79 7.84 8.17
C ILE A 368 11.95 6.58 9.04
N ARG A 369 11.52 5.43 8.52
CA ARG A 369 11.52 4.12 9.20
C ARG A 369 12.76 3.29 8.85
N TYR A 370 13.34 3.49 7.66
CA TYR A 370 14.56 2.82 7.19
C TYR A 370 15.29 3.66 6.13
N SER A 371 16.32 3.09 5.52
CA SER A 371 17.15 3.73 4.48
C SER A 371 16.32 4.32 3.34
N CYS A 372 16.72 5.52 2.88
CA CYS A 372 16.15 6.17 1.70
C CYS A 372 16.47 5.45 0.37
N ASN A 373 17.31 4.42 0.38
CA ASN A 373 17.69 3.69 -0.83
C ASN A 373 16.47 3.10 -1.57
N ASP A 374 16.39 3.37 -2.88
CA ASP A 374 15.27 2.99 -3.73
C ASP A 374 15.01 1.47 -3.75
N MET A 375 16.05 0.64 -3.75
CA MET A 375 15.90 -0.82 -3.83
C MET A 375 15.48 -1.45 -2.49
N VAL A 376 15.80 -0.83 -1.35
CA VAL A 376 15.28 -1.22 -0.02
C VAL A 376 13.77 -0.97 0.06
N ALA A 377 13.30 0.18 -0.45
CA ALA A 377 11.88 0.47 -0.57
C ALA A 377 11.18 -0.50 -1.55
N ALA A 378 11.77 -0.73 -2.73
CA ALA A 378 11.22 -1.64 -3.73
C ALA A 378 11.07 -3.08 -3.22
N ASP A 379 12.09 -3.59 -2.52
CA ASP A 379 12.08 -4.92 -1.90
C ASP A 379 10.92 -5.07 -0.89
N ARG A 380 10.67 -4.02 -0.08
CA ARG A 380 9.58 -3.99 0.90
C ARG A 380 8.22 -3.89 0.25
N SER A 381 8.02 -3.01 -0.73
CA SER A 381 6.75 -2.87 -1.45
C SER A 381 6.33 -4.18 -2.14
N ILE A 382 7.29 -4.97 -2.65
CA ILE A 382 7.02 -6.32 -3.19
C ILE A 382 6.57 -7.29 -2.08
N GLU A 383 7.25 -7.31 -0.93
CA GLU A 383 6.88 -8.17 0.20
C GLU A 383 5.49 -7.80 0.76
N GLU A 384 5.23 -6.49 0.93
CA GLU A 384 3.97 -5.98 1.47
C GLU A 384 2.80 -6.18 0.51
N THR A 385 3.03 -6.20 -0.82
CA THR A 385 2.00 -6.61 -1.79
C THR A 385 1.64 -8.09 -1.62
N ARG A 386 2.61 -8.97 -1.32
CA ARG A 386 2.34 -10.40 -1.00
C ARG A 386 1.69 -10.56 0.38
N ARG A 387 1.99 -9.68 1.35
CA ARG A 387 1.30 -9.62 2.64
C ARG A 387 -0.15 -9.11 2.49
N LEU A 388 -0.44 -8.20 1.55
CA LEU A 388 -1.80 -7.79 1.19
C LEU A 388 -2.62 -8.94 0.59
N GLU A 389 -2.06 -9.69 -0.36
CA GLU A 389 -2.69 -10.92 -0.89
C GLU A 389 -3.04 -11.88 0.25
N ARG A 390 -2.08 -12.14 1.14
CA ARG A 390 -2.25 -13.01 2.32
C ARG A 390 -3.24 -12.46 3.36
N TYR A 391 -3.32 -11.15 3.54
CA TYR A 391 -4.30 -10.49 4.41
C TYR A 391 -5.72 -10.61 3.85
N ILE A 392 -5.89 -10.41 2.53
CA ILE A 392 -7.18 -10.62 1.86
C ILE A 392 -7.58 -12.09 1.94
N ASP A 393 -6.67 -13.04 1.73
CA ASP A 393 -6.92 -14.47 2.00
C ASP A 393 -7.37 -14.73 3.44
N ALA A 394 -6.79 -14.05 4.42
CA ALA A 394 -7.23 -14.13 5.81
C ALA A 394 -8.63 -13.54 6.04
N GLN A 395 -9.03 -12.46 5.34
CA GLN A 395 -10.38 -11.90 5.41
C GLN A 395 -11.44 -12.79 4.75
N GLU A 396 -11.08 -13.52 3.69
CA GLU A 396 -12.00 -14.27 2.82
C GLU A 396 -12.01 -15.79 3.12
N GLY A 397 -11.52 -16.20 4.29
CA GLY A 397 -11.68 -17.56 4.83
C GLY A 397 -10.55 -18.57 4.58
N GLY A 398 -9.36 -18.12 4.14
CA GLY A 398 -8.16 -18.95 4.11
C GLY A 398 -7.28 -18.79 2.87
N PRO A 399 -6.17 -19.56 2.77
CA PRO A 399 -5.23 -19.47 1.66
C PRO A 399 -5.90 -19.73 0.31
N GLY A 400 -5.66 -18.85 -0.68
CA GLY A 400 -6.22 -18.97 -2.03
C GLY A 400 -7.71 -18.63 -2.16
N LYS A 401 -8.38 -18.17 -1.10
CA LYS A 401 -9.83 -17.85 -1.11
C LYS A 401 -10.15 -16.44 -1.59
N GLY A 402 -9.23 -15.50 -1.36
CA GLY A 402 -9.36 -14.10 -1.73
C GLY A 402 -9.45 -13.82 -3.24
N TRP A 403 -9.96 -12.64 -3.55
CA TRP A 403 -10.22 -12.12 -4.89
C TRP A 403 -9.03 -11.38 -5.53
N PHE A 404 -7.98 -11.09 -4.76
CA PHE A 404 -6.74 -10.44 -5.19
C PHE A 404 -5.66 -11.50 -5.41
N ARG A 405 -4.96 -11.49 -6.56
CA ARG A 405 -3.91 -12.48 -6.89
C ARG A 405 -2.69 -11.87 -7.54
N ILE A 406 -1.50 -12.19 -7.04
CA ILE A 406 -0.25 -11.83 -7.71
C ILE A 406 0.04 -12.85 -8.82
N VAL A 407 0.32 -12.36 -10.03
CA VAL A 407 0.48 -13.18 -11.23
C VAL A 407 1.82 -12.96 -11.91
N GLU A 408 2.37 -14.04 -12.44
CA GLU A 408 3.77 -14.16 -12.85
C GLU A 408 3.97 -14.72 -14.27
N SER A 409 2.88 -14.97 -15.00
CA SER A 409 2.82 -15.19 -16.46
C SER A 409 1.45 -14.74 -17.00
N PRO A 410 1.28 -14.51 -18.31
CA PRO A 410 -0.02 -14.15 -18.87
C PRO A 410 -1.03 -15.30 -18.80
N GLU A 411 -0.59 -16.57 -18.80
CA GLU A 411 -1.48 -17.71 -18.58
C GLU A 411 -2.06 -17.72 -17.17
N GLN A 412 -1.24 -17.45 -16.15
CA GLN A 412 -1.72 -17.34 -14.76
C GLN A 412 -2.68 -16.16 -14.60
N ALA A 413 -2.39 -15.02 -15.26
CA ALA A 413 -3.30 -13.89 -15.30
C ALA A 413 -4.64 -14.24 -15.97
N ARG A 414 -4.60 -14.98 -17.09
CA ARG A 414 -5.77 -15.45 -17.83
C ARG A 414 -6.61 -16.44 -17.00
N GLU A 415 -5.97 -17.34 -16.26
CA GLU A 415 -6.63 -18.25 -15.30
C GLU A 415 -7.35 -17.46 -14.20
N VAL A 416 -6.63 -16.60 -13.46
CA VAL A 416 -7.16 -15.76 -12.38
C VAL A 416 -8.36 -14.92 -12.83
N ILE A 417 -8.25 -14.25 -13.99
CA ILE A 417 -9.34 -13.41 -14.52
C ILE A 417 -10.54 -14.27 -14.96
N SER A 418 -10.30 -15.49 -15.47
CA SER A 418 -11.38 -16.43 -15.82
C SER A 418 -12.12 -17.01 -14.61
N GLU A 419 -11.47 -17.08 -13.44
CA GLU A 419 -12.15 -17.33 -12.15
C GLU A 419 -12.94 -16.10 -11.64
N GLY A 420 -12.88 -14.98 -12.37
CA GLY A 420 -13.52 -13.72 -11.99
C GLY A 420 -12.73 -12.87 -11.00
N LYS A 421 -11.49 -13.21 -10.67
CA LYS A 421 -10.62 -12.51 -9.69
C LYS A 421 -9.85 -11.34 -10.31
N LEU A 422 -9.20 -10.53 -9.47
CA LEU A 422 -8.26 -9.47 -9.86
C LEU A 422 -6.83 -10.02 -9.93
N ALA A 423 -6.21 -9.93 -11.11
CA ALA A 423 -4.80 -10.22 -11.34
C ALA A 423 -3.92 -8.98 -11.09
N ILE A 424 -2.77 -9.19 -10.42
CA ILE A 424 -1.84 -8.14 -10.01
C ILE A 424 -0.45 -8.46 -10.58
N VAL A 425 0.03 -7.63 -11.49
CA VAL A 425 1.38 -7.73 -12.08
C VAL A 425 2.33 -6.83 -11.29
N LEU A 426 3.47 -7.36 -10.83
CA LEU A 426 4.44 -6.57 -10.07
C LEU A 426 5.40 -5.80 -11.00
N GLY A 427 5.54 -4.51 -10.76
CA GLY A 427 6.44 -3.62 -11.49
C GLY A 427 7.55 -3.00 -10.62
N LEU A 428 8.54 -2.38 -11.26
CA LEU A 428 9.54 -1.51 -10.62
C LEU A 428 9.58 -0.14 -11.31
N GLU A 429 9.48 0.93 -10.52
CA GLU A 429 9.65 2.30 -10.99
C GLU A 429 10.44 3.15 -9.99
N VAL A 430 11.76 3.18 -10.19
CA VAL A 430 12.69 3.85 -9.28
C VAL A 430 13.76 4.57 -10.08
N SER A 431 14.30 5.66 -9.52
CA SER A 431 15.37 6.39 -10.20
C SER A 431 16.65 5.55 -10.26
N ASN A 432 17.02 4.91 -9.14
CA ASN A 432 18.26 4.14 -9.03
C ASN A 432 18.01 2.64 -9.13
N LEU A 433 17.39 2.22 -10.24
CA LEU A 433 17.12 0.81 -10.55
C LEU A 433 18.37 -0.06 -10.32
N PHE A 434 18.19 -1.14 -9.54
CA PHE A 434 19.22 -2.11 -9.17
C PHE A 434 20.47 -1.53 -8.48
N ASP A 435 20.35 -0.37 -7.82
CA ASP A 435 21.48 0.38 -7.24
C ASP A 435 22.52 0.84 -8.29
N CYS A 436 22.12 0.91 -9.56
CA CYS A 436 22.99 1.30 -10.67
C CYS A 436 23.01 2.82 -10.86
N PHE A 437 23.57 3.53 -9.89
CA PHE A 437 23.78 4.98 -9.89
C PHE A 437 24.67 5.46 -11.05
N LEU A 438 24.40 6.66 -11.58
CA LEU A 438 25.34 7.34 -12.49
C LEU A 438 26.68 7.64 -11.80
N VAL A 439 26.63 8.00 -10.53
CA VAL A 439 27.77 8.29 -9.65
C VAL A 439 27.64 7.38 -8.42
N PRO A 440 28.44 6.30 -8.31
CA PRO A 440 28.34 5.37 -7.19
C PRO A 440 28.62 6.02 -5.84
N VAL A 441 27.75 5.74 -4.86
CA VAL A 441 27.86 6.23 -3.48
C VAL A 441 29.23 5.88 -2.89
N GLY A 442 29.85 6.83 -2.19
CA GLY A 442 31.19 6.66 -1.59
C GLY A 442 32.34 6.54 -2.59
N GLY A 443 32.11 6.70 -3.90
CA GLY A 443 33.14 6.56 -4.92
C GLY A 443 33.45 5.11 -5.32
N GLY A 444 32.47 4.21 -5.19
CA GLY A 444 32.55 2.83 -5.67
C GLY A 444 32.64 2.68 -7.19
N GLU A 445 32.65 1.44 -7.66
CA GLU A 445 32.59 1.12 -9.10
C GLU A 445 31.14 1.20 -9.62
N ARG A 446 30.97 1.40 -10.94
CA ARG A 446 29.65 1.41 -11.59
C ARG A 446 29.21 -0.02 -11.91
N CYS A 447 27.89 -0.26 -11.93
CA CYS A 447 27.31 -1.55 -12.32
C CYS A 447 27.91 -2.13 -13.61
N THR A 448 28.20 -3.41 -13.56
CA THR A 448 28.62 -4.22 -14.71
C THR A 448 27.44 -4.93 -15.35
N GLU A 449 27.60 -5.36 -16.61
CA GLU A 449 26.63 -6.21 -17.34
C GLU A 449 26.24 -7.48 -16.53
N ARG A 450 27.16 -8.00 -15.70
CA ARG A 450 26.90 -9.11 -14.76
C ARG A 450 25.95 -8.73 -13.63
N GLU A 451 26.14 -7.59 -12.96
CA GLU A 451 25.27 -7.16 -11.86
C GLU A 451 23.85 -6.84 -12.34
N VAL A 452 23.71 -6.36 -13.58
CA VAL A 452 22.40 -6.17 -14.22
C VAL A 452 21.69 -7.52 -14.44
N ILE A 453 22.40 -8.56 -14.90
CA ILE A 453 21.85 -9.93 -14.98
C ILE A 453 21.46 -10.44 -13.58
N GLU A 454 22.36 -10.35 -12.60
CA GLU A 454 22.11 -10.84 -11.22
C GLU A 454 20.93 -10.12 -10.55
N ALA A 455 20.71 -8.84 -10.86
CA ALA A 455 19.56 -8.08 -10.38
C ALA A 455 18.27 -8.44 -11.14
N LEU A 456 18.30 -8.56 -12.47
CA LEU A 456 17.15 -9.00 -13.27
C LEU A 456 16.66 -10.37 -12.82
N ASP A 457 17.57 -11.34 -12.68
CA ASP A 457 17.23 -12.70 -12.25
C ASP A 457 16.68 -12.69 -10.80
N ARG A 458 17.22 -11.83 -9.92
CA ARG A 458 16.69 -11.62 -8.55
C ARG A 458 15.27 -11.08 -8.55
N TYR A 459 14.96 -10.04 -9.34
CA TYR A 459 13.64 -9.42 -9.34
C TYR A 459 12.60 -10.25 -10.12
N HIS A 460 13.00 -10.91 -11.20
CA HIS A 460 12.16 -11.89 -11.89
C HIS A 460 11.78 -13.05 -10.94
N ALA A 461 12.73 -13.56 -10.14
CA ALA A 461 12.46 -14.58 -9.12
C ALA A 461 11.64 -14.07 -7.91
N LYS A 462 11.50 -12.75 -7.72
CA LYS A 462 10.55 -12.14 -6.78
C LYS A 462 9.15 -11.91 -7.38
N GLY A 463 8.97 -12.17 -8.67
CA GLY A 463 7.71 -11.98 -9.40
C GLY A 463 7.54 -10.66 -10.13
N VAL A 464 8.59 -9.83 -10.23
CA VAL A 464 8.56 -8.61 -11.06
C VAL A 464 8.49 -9.00 -12.54
N ARG A 465 7.63 -8.31 -13.30
CA ARG A 465 7.46 -8.49 -14.74
C ARG A 465 7.49 -7.19 -15.54
N ALA A 466 7.12 -6.04 -14.96
CA ALA A 466 7.23 -4.73 -15.59
C ALA A 466 8.40 -3.91 -15.01
N ILE A 467 9.19 -3.24 -15.85
CA ILE A 467 10.34 -2.42 -15.40
C ILE A 467 10.46 -1.13 -16.21
N PHE A 468 10.57 0.00 -15.49
CA PHE A 468 11.11 1.27 -15.99
C PHE A 468 12.65 1.25 -15.97
N PRO A 469 13.34 1.43 -17.10
CA PRO A 469 14.81 1.55 -17.13
C PRO A 469 15.35 2.79 -16.41
N VAL A 470 14.52 3.83 -16.28
CA VAL A 470 14.82 5.09 -15.60
C VAL A 470 13.51 5.76 -15.18
N HIS A 471 13.57 6.57 -14.11
CA HIS A 471 12.46 7.41 -13.64
C HIS A 471 12.94 8.88 -13.60
N LYS A 472 12.76 9.59 -12.49
CA LYS A 472 13.03 11.04 -12.37
C LYS A 472 14.49 11.48 -12.58
N PHE A 473 15.48 10.65 -12.22
CA PHE A 473 16.89 11.08 -12.19
C PHE A 473 17.83 10.24 -13.07
N ASP A 474 18.97 10.84 -13.41
CA ASP A 474 20.10 10.24 -14.12
C ASP A 474 20.66 9.01 -13.37
N ASN A 475 20.63 7.85 -14.03
CA ASN A 475 21.20 6.60 -13.55
C ASN A 475 22.24 6.03 -14.54
N ALA A 476 22.77 4.83 -14.30
CA ALA A 476 23.77 4.21 -15.18
C ALA A 476 23.20 3.75 -16.54
N PHE A 477 21.88 3.59 -16.65
CA PHE A 477 21.18 3.13 -17.86
C PHE A 477 20.79 4.28 -18.78
N SER A 478 20.29 5.39 -18.24
CA SER A 478 19.84 6.57 -19.00
C SER A 478 19.95 7.84 -18.15
N ALA A 479 20.00 8.98 -18.82
CA ALA A 479 19.60 10.25 -18.21
C ALA A 479 18.13 10.18 -17.75
N GLY A 480 17.79 10.93 -16.70
CA GLY A 480 16.44 10.98 -16.11
C GLY A 480 15.41 11.63 -17.02
N ASP A 481 14.12 11.50 -16.69
CA ASP A 481 12.97 11.88 -17.54
C ASP A 481 12.92 13.34 -18.00
N GLY A 482 13.73 14.22 -17.42
CA GLY A 482 13.79 15.64 -17.77
C GLY A 482 12.72 16.50 -17.10
N SER A 483 12.01 15.99 -16.09
CA SER A 483 11.20 16.81 -15.18
C SER A 483 12.02 17.98 -14.62
N ARG A 484 11.37 19.12 -14.41
CA ARG A 484 12.02 20.39 -14.05
C ARG A 484 11.90 20.69 -12.56
N ASP A 485 12.17 21.94 -12.18
CA ASP A 485 11.93 22.48 -10.85
C ASP A 485 12.63 21.65 -9.75
N ILE A 486 11.93 21.24 -8.70
CA ILE A 486 12.54 20.48 -7.59
C ILE A 486 13.19 19.15 -8.04
N ILE A 487 12.76 18.58 -9.18
CA ILE A 487 13.36 17.37 -9.76
C ILE A 487 14.69 17.66 -10.46
N GLU A 488 14.85 18.82 -11.11
CA GLU A 488 16.15 19.27 -11.63
C GLU A 488 17.16 19.40 -10.48
N LEU A 489 16.74 20.01 -9.37
CA LEU A 489 17.56 20.16 -8.17
C LEU A 489 17.89 18.82 -7.50
N GLY A 490 16.93 17.88 -7.50
CA GLY A 490 17.12 16.51 -7.03
C GLY A 490 18.15 15.74 -7.85
N ASN A 491 18.14 15.89 -9.19
CA ASN A 491 19.12 15.26 -10.07
C ASN A 491 20.54 15.82 -9.86
N PHE A 492 20.66 17.14 -9.67
CA PHE A 492 21.91 17.79 -9.28
C PHE A 492 22.43 17.24 -7.93
N ALA A 493 21.55 17.08 -6.94
CA ALA A 493 21.90 16.52 -5.63
C ALA A 493 22.29 15.03 -5.67
N GLN A 494 21.59 14.20 -6.46
CA GLN A 494 21.94 12.79 -6.66
C GLN A 494 23.34 12.62 -7.25
N THR A 495 23.62 13.40 -8.30
CA THR A 495 24.76 13.11 -9.18
C THR A 495 25.99 13.96 -8.91
N GLY A 496 25.82 15.16 -8.33
CA GLY A 496 26.86 16.20 -8.32
C GLY A 496 27.20 16.77 -9.71
N HIS A 497 26.51 16.33 -10.77
CA HIS A 497 26.62 16.88 -12.11
C HIS A 497 25.67 18.08 -12.27
N TRP A 498 26.17 19.11 -12.96
CA TRP A 498 25.35 20.15 -13.56
C TRP A 498 24.27 19.55 -14.47
N SER A 499 23.11 20.21 -14.54
CA SER A 499 22.03 19.88 -15.47
C SER A 499 22.57 19.82 -16.90
N ASN A 500 22.13 18.85 -17.69
CA ASN A 500 22.70 18.56 -19.02
C ASN A 500 21.68 18.79 -20.14
N PHE A 501 20.98 19.91 -20.10
CA PHE A 501 19.95 20.25 -21.06
C PHE A 501 20.48 21.02 -22.27
N THR A 502 19.91 20.74 -23.44
CA THR A 502 20.23 21.34 -24.75
C THR A 502 18.97 21.76 -25.49
N ASP A 503 19.10 22.73 -26.38
CA ASP A 503 18.07 23.24 -27.30
C ASP A 503 18.04 22.47 -28.64
N ASP A 504 19.11 21.73 -28.96
CA ASP A 504 19.07 20.65 -29.98
C ASP A 504 18.18 19.52 -29.49
N CYS A 505 16.88 19.59 -29.77
CA CYS A 505 15.92 18.58 -29.32
C CYS A 505 15.41 17.71 -30.46
N PRO A 506 15.57 16.38 -30.38
CA PRO A 506 14.88 15.48 -31.30
C PRO A 506 13.36 15.63 -31.12
N ASP A 507 12.65 15.61 -32.23
CA ASP A 507 11.19 15.52 -32.24
C ASP A 507 10.78 14.09 -31.85
N GLN A 508 10.21 13.92 -30.66
CA GLN A 508 9.76 12.66 -30.04
C GLN A 508 8.67 12.99 -28.98
N PRO A 509 7.63 12.16 -28.82
CA PRO A 509 6.46 12.48 -28.00
C PRO A 509 6.63 12.09 -26.52
N THR A 510 7.62 12.65 -25.82
CA THR A 510 7.84 12.38 -24.38
C THR A 510 7.10 13.35 -23.47
N ASN A 511 6.50 12.86 -22.39
CA ASN A 511 5.72 13.66 -21.44
C ASN A 511 6.52 14.74 -20.68
N PHE A 512 7.72 14.41 -20.20
CA PHE A 512 8.47 15.23 -19.23
C PHE A 512 9.62 16.03 -19.86
N ASP A 513 10.35 15.46 -20.84
CA ASP A 513 11.57 16.04 -21.40
C ASP A 513 11.33 17.21 -22.38
N ARG A 514 10.89 18.36 -21.85
CA ARG A 514 10.51 19.56 -22.63
C ARG A 514 10.55 20.85 -21.82
N GLY A 515 10.44 21.98 -22.53
CA GLY A 515 10.25 23.30 -21.91
C GLY A 515 11.53 23.96 -21.39
N SER A 516 11.38 25.03 -20.61
CA SER A 516 12.50 25.83 -20.09
C SER A 516 13.30 25.07 -19.03
N VAL A 517 14.53 25.49 -18.75
CA VAL A 517 15.31 24.98 -17.59
C VAL A 517 15.05 25.92 -16.41
N THR A 518 14.73 25.39 -15.23
CA THR A 518 14.39 26.21 -14.06
C THR A 518 15.64 26.81 -13.44
N PHE A 519 16.63 25.97 -13.13
CA PHE A 519 17.88 26.42 -12.52
C PHE A 519 18.97 26.64 -13.58
N GLY A 520 18.81 27.68 -14.40
CA GLY A 520 19.69 27.93 -15.55
C GLY A 520 21.18 28.05 -15.23
N GLY A 521 21.55 28.47 -14.01
CA GLY A 521 22.94 28.48 -13.54
C GLY A 521 23.50 27.11 -13.12
N LEU A 522 22.64 26.11 -12.92
CA LEU A 522 23.05 24.71 -12.78
C LEU A 522 23.24 24.01 -14.14
N ASN A 523 22.82 24.59 -15.27
CA ASN A 523 22.94 23.94 -16.57
C ASN A 523 24.33 24.15 -17.21
N GLU A 524 25.07 23.06 -17.43
CA GLU A 524 26.41 23.10 -18.04
C GLU A 524 26.61 21.87 -18.94
N MET A 525 26.58 22.09 -20.26
CA MET A 525 26.55 21.01 -21.25
C MET A 525 27.73 20.04 -21.13
N ARG A 526 27.41 18.74 -21.04
CA ARG A 526 28.33 17.65 -20.78
C ARG A 526 28.25 16.59 -21.86
N ASP A 527 29.33 16.40 -22.62
CA ASP A 527 29.42 15.39 -23.69
C ASP A 527 29.59 13.97 -23.13
N ASP A 528 30.48 13.80 -22.16
CA ASP A 528 30.69 12.51 -21.48
C ASP A 528 29.66 12.32 -20.35
N TYR A 529 28.59 11.59 -20.65
CA TYR A 529 27.60 11.19 -19.66
C TYR A 529 28.19 10.34 -18.53
N LEU A 530 29.34 9.68 -18.72
CA LEU A 530 30.02 8.88 -17.70
C LEU A 530 31.25 9.59 -17.08
N ALA A 531 31.35 10.91 -17.23
CA ALA A 531 32.36 11.73 -16.56
C ALA A 531 32.32 11.60 -15.03
N LYS A 532 33.31 12.20 -14.35
CA LYS A 532 33.25 12.43 -12.89
C LYS A 532 32.45 13.70 -12.59
N PRO A 533 31.71 13.77 -11.48
CA PRO A 533 30.98 14.98 -11.10
C PRO A 533 31.94 16.10 -10.69
N PRO A 534 31.63 17.37 -11.03
CA PRO A 534 32.39 18.53 -10.57
C PRO A 534 32.06 18.96 -9.13
N ASN A 535 30.94 18.50 -8.55
CA ASN A 535 30.51 18.85 -7.20
C ASN A 535 30.49 17.62 -6.27
N ASP A 536 30.76 17.84 -4.98
CA ASP A 536 30.65 16.82 -3.93
C ASP A 536 29.33 17.01 -3.16
N MET A 537 28.36 16.14 -3.44
CA MET A 537 27.05 16.14 -2.78
C MET A 537 26.96 15.09 -1.65
N SER A 538 28.07 14.44 -1.26
CA SER A 538 28.05 13.33 -0.28
C SER A 538 27.52 13.68 1.12
N ASN A 539 27.42 14.98 1.43
CA ASN A 539 26.85 15.49 2.67
C ASN A 539 25.32 15.78 2.57
N PHE A 540 24.68 15.60 1.41
CA PHE A 540 23.28 15.98 1.18
C PHE A 540 22.33 15.36 2.22
N ALA A 541 22.26 14.02 2.34
CA ALA A 541 21.48 13.31 3.36
C ALA A 541 21.68 13.84 4.80
N GLY A 542 22.90 14.25 5.15
CA GLY A 542 23.22 14.74 6.50
C GLY A 542 22.87 16.21 6.75
N ASN A 543 22.80 17.02 5.69
CA ASN A 543 22.35 18.42 5.75
C ASN A 543 22.05 18.96 4.33
N PRO A 544 20.82 18.79 3.79
CA PRO A 544 20.48 19.21 2.45
C PRO A 544 20.69 20.71 2.25
N ASN A 545 20.14 21.50 3.18
CA ASN A 545 20.20 22.96 3.19
C ASN A 545 21.64 23.49 3.08
N ARG A 546 22.57 23.01 3.93
CA ARG A 546 23.98 23.43 3.88
C ARG A 546 24.68 23.02 2.58
N THR A 547 24.33 21.84 2.05
CA THR A 547 24.93 21.28 0.83
C THR A 547 24.44 22.01 -0.43
N LEU A 548 23.21 22.53 -0.42
CA LEU A 548 22.69 23.40 -1.49
C LEU A 548 23.17 24.86 -1.34
N LEU A 549 23.36 25.36 -0.11
CA LEU A 549 23.81 26.74 0.14
C LEU A 549 25.17 27.07 -0.49
N THR A 550 26.05 26.09 -0.71
CA THR A 550 27.33 26.29 -1.42
C THR A 550 27.17 26.59 -2.91
N HIS A 551 25.99 26.37 -3.48
CA HIS A 551 25.67 26.62 -4.89
C HIS A 551 24.66 27.76 -5.08
N ALA A 552 24.37 28.53 -4.01
CA ALA A 552 23.32 29.55 -3.96
C ALA A 552 23.53 30.80 -4.85
N GLU A 553 24.67 30.89 -5.55
CA GLU A 553 24.85 31.84 -6.67
C GLU A 553 24.23 31.28 -7.96
N ARG A 554 24.60 30.04 -8.34
CA ARG A 554 24.07 29.35 -9.52
C ARG A 554 22.57 29.08 -9.43
N LEU A 555 22.07 28.72 -8.24
CA LEU A 555 20.64 28.54 -7.98
C LEU A 555 19.82 29.82 -8.20
N ARG A 556 20.44 31.01 -8.17
CA ARG A 556 19.78 32.32 -8.37
C ARG A 556 20.07 32.96 -9.74
N ALA A 557 20.67 32.22 -10.67
CA ALA A 557 21.02 32.76 -11.99
C ALA A 557 19.79 32.95 -12.92
N GLY A 558 18.61 32.48 -12.51
CA GLY A 558 17.37 32.50 -13.30
C GLY A 558 17.28 31.35 -14.31
N PRO A 559 16.10 31.20 -14.95
CA PRO A 559 15.83 30.11 -15.89
C PRO A 559 16.44 30.32 -17.28
N LEU A 560 16.61 29.22 -18.03
CA LEU A 560 16.88 29.26 -19.48
C LEU A 560 15.56 29.05 -20.24
N HIS A 561 15.03 30.13 -20.81
CA HIS A 561 13.80 30.09 -21.59
C HIS A 561 13.98 29.44 -22.96
N GLY A 562 13.19 28.42 -23.27
CA GLY A 562 13.20 27.75 -24.58
C GLY A 562 12.46 26.40 -24.57
N ASN A 563 12.62 25.63 -25.63
CA ASN A 563 12.38 24.18 -25.61
C ASN A 563 13.74 23.51 -25.41
N TYR A 564 14.05 23.18 -24.16
CA TYR A 564 15.21 22.38 -23.79
C TYR A 564 14.79 20.92 -23.54
N CYS A 565 15.75 20.02 -23.68
CA CYS A 565 15.61 18.59 -23.39
C CYS A 565 16.96 17.99 -23.01
N GLN A 566 16.99 16.75 -22.50
CA GLN A 566 18.22 16.06 -22.13
C GLN A 566 19.17 15.91 -23.33
N LYS A 567 20.43 16.31 -23.13
CA LYS A 567 21.51 16.14 -24.12
C LYS A 567 22.00 14.69 -24.19
N ALA A 568 22.00 14.00 -23.06
CA ALA A 568 22.29 12.58 -22.99
C ALA A 568 21.04 11.73 -23.34
N GLY A 569 21.27 10.46 -23.65
CA GLY A 569 20.22 9.46 -23.86
C GLY A 569 20.53 8.20 -23.07
N ILE A 570 20.13 7.06 -23.63
CA ILE A 570 20.47 5.75 -23.07
C ILE A 570 21.98 5.46 -23.20
N THR A 571 22.56 4.77 -22.22
CA THR A 571 23.96 4.31 -22.24
C THR A 571 24.06 2.91 -22.84
N ARG A 572 25.28 2.43 -23.12
CA ARG A 572 25.51 1.01 -23.47
C ARG A 572 24.94 0.06 -22.40
N LEU A 573 25.00 0.41 -21.11
CA LEU A 573 24.45 -0.44 -20.05
C LEU A 573 22.91 -0.42 -20.07
N GLY A 574 22.30 0.70 -20.48
CA GLY A 574 20.86 0.78 -20.71
C GLY A 574 20.39 0.01 -21.95
N GLU A 575 21.14 0.06 -23.05
CA GLU A 575 20.86 -0.81 -24.21
C GLU A 575 20.98 -2.30 -23.81
N PHE A 576 22.01 -2.66 -23.06
CA PHE A 576 22.15 -4.00 -22.50
C PHE A 576 20.98 -4.40 -21.58
N LEU A 577 20.51 -3.50 -20.70
CA LEU A 577 19.32 -3.72 -19.87
C LEU A 577 18.07 -3.98 -20.75
N ILE A 578 17.83 -3.18 -21.78
CA ILE A 578 16.71 -3.39 -22.71
C ILE A 578 16.83 -4.73 -23.42
N GLU A 579 18.02 -5.14 -23.88
CA GLU A 579 18.22 -6.48 -24.44
C GLU A 579 17.94 -7.61 -23.44
N GLU A 580 18.39 -7.49 -22.19
CA GLU A 580 18.22 -8.52 -21.16
C GLU A 580 16.78 -8.60 -20.62
N LEU A 581 16.03 -7.48 -20.64
CA LEU A 581 14.58 -7.44 -20.43
C LEU A 581 13.84 -8.15 -21.57
N MET A 582 14.17 -7.82 -22.84
CA MET A 582 13.56 -8.46 -24.01
C MET A 582 13.80 -9.97 -24.01
N LYS A 583 15.03 -10.42 -23.75
CA LYS A 583 15.39 -11.85 -23.65
C LYS A 583 14.54 -12.60 -22.61
N ARG A 584 14.22 -11.96 -21.47
CA ARG A 584 13.40 -12.55 -20.39
C ARG A 584 11.89 -12.50 -20.64
N GLY A 585 11.43 -11.88 -21.73
CA GLY A 585 9.99 -11.70 -21.96
C GLY A 585 9.34 -10.64 -21.07
N MET A 586 10.15 -9.81 -20.40
CA MET A 586 9.67 -8.80 -19.45
C MET A 586 9.01 -7.62 -20.18
N ILE A 587 8.06 -7.00 -19.49
CA ILE A 587 7.30 -5.84 -19.95
C ILE A 587 8.19 -4.60 -19.77
N ILE A 588 8.49 -3.92 -20.89
CA ILE A 588 9.36 -2.75 -20.91
C ILE A 588 8.49 -1.50 -20.90
N GLU A 589 8.61 -0.72 -19.84
CA GLU A 589 7.99 0.60 -19.72
C GLU A 589 8.84 1.61 -20.50
N ILE A 590 8.23 2.33 -21.44
CA ILE A 590 8.92 3.32 -22.29
C ILE A 590 8.60 4.77 -21.93
N ASP A 591 7.69 4.99 -20.99
CA ASP A 591 7.54 6.28 -20.33
C ASP A 591 8.74 6.57 -19.41
N HIS A 592 8.86 7.82 -18.95
CA HIS A 592 10.05 8.38 -18.26
C HIS A 592 11.40 8.31 -19.01
N LEU A 593 11.52 7.63 -20.15
CA LEU A 593 12.68 7.78 -21.03
C LEU A 593 12.71 9.20 -21.64
N PRO A 594 13.78 10.01 -21.45
CA PRO A 594 13.92 11.29 -22.14
C PRO A 594 14.13 11.09 -23.64
N ARG A 595 13.90 12.11 -24.47
CA ARG A 595 13.67 11.94 -25.93
C ARG A 595 14.75 11.15 -26.66
N ARG A 596 16.02 11.33 -26.28
CA ARG A 596 17.16 10.62 -26.89
C ARG A 596 17.24 9.16 -26.47
N ALA A 597 16.87 8.85 -25.23
CA ALA A 597 16.75 7.47 -24.74
C ALA A 597 15.50 6.80 -25.33
N TYR A 598 14.37 7.49 -25.33
CA TYR A 598 13.10 7.04 -25.91
C TYR A 598 13.26 6.59 -27.36
N ARG A 599 13.87 7.45 -28.20
CA ARG A 599 14.15 7.13 -29.61
C ARG A 599 14.94 5.84 -29.75
N ARG A 600 16.05 5.72 -29.01
CA ARG A 600 16.97 4.58 -29.12
C ARG A 600 16.35 3.28 -28.60
N ALA A 601 15.59 3.35 -27.50
CA ALA A 601 14.78 2.24 -27.02
C ALA A 601 13.75 1.80 -28.06
N PHE A 602 13.03 2.73 -28.68
CA PHE A 602 12.04 2.43 -29.72
C PHE A 602 12.68 1.83 -30.98
N GLU A 603 13.85 2.31 -31.41
CA GLU A 603 14.64 1.69 -32.48
C GLU A 603 14.96 0.22 -32.19
N MET A 604 15.35 -0.11 -30.95
CA MET A 604 15.65 -1.48 -30.53
C MET A 604 14.40 -2.36 -30.47
N LEU A 605 13.28 -1.83 -29.96
CA LEU A 605 11.98 -2.52 -29.93
C LEU A 605 11.48 -2.82 -31.34
N VAL A 606 11.67 -1.90 -32.30
CA VAL A 606 11.38 -2.12 -33.73
C VAL A 606 12.31 -3.16 -34.34
N GLU A 607 13.62 -3.10 -34.06
CA GLU A 607 14.59 -4.10 -34.57
C GLU A 607 14.25 -5.52 -34.10
N LYS A 608 13.76 -5.66 -32.86
CA LYS A 608 13.38 -6.97 -32.29
C LYS A 608 11.90 -7.31 -32.42
N ASP A 609 11.05 -6.50 -33.09
CA ASP A 609 9.59 -6.66 -33.12
C ASP A 609 9.01 -6.99 -31.72
N TYR A 610 9.41 -6.19 -30.73
CA TYR A 610 9.13 -6.45 -29.32
C TYR A 610 8.12 -5.42 -28.77
N PRO A 611 7.05 -5.84 -28.08
CA PRO A 611 6.07 -4.93 -27.52
C PRO A 611 6.60 -4.21 -26.28
N ALA A 612 6.11 -3.01 -26.04
CA ALA A 612 6.36 -2.22 -24.84
C ALA A 612 5.05 -1.62 -24.32
N VAL A 613 5.11 -0.97 -23.17
CA VAL A 613 3.94 -0.28 -22.56
C VAL A 613 4.22 1.20 -22.35
N GLY A 614 3.22 2.02 -22.73
CA GLY A 614 3.22 3.48 -22.58
C GLY A 614 2.21 3.89 -21.52
N THR A 615 2.48 3.56 -20.26
CA THR A 615 1.59 3.70 -19.09
C THR A 615 1.31 5.15 -18.68
N HIS A 616 2.16 6.10 -19.05
CA HIS A 616 1.88 7.54 -18.94
C HIS A 616 1.28 8.13 -20.23
N GLY A 617 0.90 7.27 -21.18
CA GLY A 617 0.09 7.63 -22.35
C GLY A 617 0.89 7.87 -23.63
N VAL A 618 2.16 7.48 -23.69
CA VAL A 618 3.02 7.64 -24.88
C VAL A 618 2.95 6.42 -25.80
N HIS A 619 2.60 6.63 -27.08
CA HIS A 619 2.29 5.58 -28.06
C HIS A 619 3.02 5.73 -29.41
N ASN A 620 3.95 6.70 -29.51
CA ASN A 620 4.72 7.02 -30.72
C ASN A 620 3.86 7.15 -32.00
N ASP A 621 2.86 8.04 -31.97
CA ASP A 621 1.87 8.24 -33.05
C ASP A 621 1.15 6.96 -33.50
N GLY A 622 1.07 5.95 -32.62
CA GLY A 622 0.43 4.66 -32.86
C GLY A 622 1.39 3.55 -33.28
N ALA A 623 2.67 3.85 -33.52
CA ALA A 623 3.68 2.84 -33.84
C ALA A 623 3.87 1.82 -32.70
N LEU A 624 3.58 2.19 -31.45
CA LEU A 624 3.59 1.24 -30.31
C LEU A 624 2.59 0.09 -30.52
N TYR A 625 1.38 0.39 -30.99
CA TYR A 625 0.35 -0.61 -31.30
C TYR A 625 0.78 -1.51 -32.48
N GLY A 626 1.55 -0.97 -33.43
CA GLY A 626 2.18 -1.74 -34.51
C GLY A 626 3.18 -2.79 -34.01
N LEU A 627 3.82 -2.55 -32.86
CA LEU A 627 4.64 -3.54 -32.16
C LEU A 627 3.82 -4.48 -31.27
N GLY A 628 2.49 -4.33 -31.20
CA GLY A 628 1.62 -5.05 -30.28
C GLY A 628 1.76 -4.60 -28.82
N GLY A 629 2.30 -3.40 -28.58
CA GLY A 629 2.29 -2.73 -27.29
C GLY A 629 0.92 -2.12 -26.96
N VAL A 630 0.75 -1.68 -25.71
CA VAL A 630 -0.46 -0.98 -25.22
C VAL A 630 -0.07 0.32 -24.51
N SER A 631 -1.02 1.23 -24.33
CA SER A 631 -0.78 2.51 -23.65
C SER A 631 -1.91 2.76 -22.64
N LYS A 632 -2.27 4.02 -22.40
CA LYS A 632 -3.50 4.41 -21.72
C LYS A 632 -4.28 5.43 -22.53
N PHE A 633 -5.55 5.56 -22.17
CA PHE A 633 -6.36 6.75 -22.43
C PHE A 633 -6.89 7.30 -21.09
N SER A 634 -7.56 8.45 -21.15
CA SER A 634 -8.40 8.95 -20.05
C SER A 634 -9.68 9.53 -20.64
N PHE A 635 -10.82 9.33 -19.98
CA PHE A 635 -12.04 10.06 -20.33
C PHE A 635 -11.87 11.56 -20.01
N GLY A 636 -12.45 12.42 -20.84
CA GLY A 636 -12.52 13.85 -20.55
C GLY A 636 -13.29 14.12 -19.26
N VAL A 637 -12.87 15.11 -18.46
CA VAL A 637 -13.57 15.44 -17.20
C VAL A 637 -14.94 16.07 -17.46
N CYS A 638 -15.01 17.04 -18.37
CA CYS A 638 -16.24 17.78 -18.67
C CYS A 638 -17.06 17.16 -19.81
N SER A 639 -18.38 17.18 -19.68
CA SER A 639 -19.34 16.96 -20.77
C SER A 639 -19.42 18.20 -21.68
N ASP A 640 -19.78 18.01 -22.95
CA ASP A 640 -20.38 19.06 -23.78
C ASP A 640 -21.82 18.64 -24.10
N PRO A 641 -22.86 19.34 -23.61
CA PRO A 641 -24.25 19.03 -23.94
C PRO A 641 -24.58 19.10 -25.45
N GLY A 642 -23.75 19.79 -26.25
CA GLY A 642 -23.81 19.79 -27.71
C GLY A 642 -23.14 18.59 -28.39
N VAL A 643 -22.29 17.85 -27.66
CA VAL A 643 -21.61 16.62 -28.11
C VAL A 643 -21.71 15.51 -27.04
N PRO A 644 -22.91 14.94 -26.80
CA PRO A 644 -23.09 13.84 -25.87
C PRO A 644 -22.17 12.66 -26.20
N GLY A 645 -21.61 12.04 -25.15
CA GLY A 645 -20.58 11.00 -25.28
C GLY A 645 -19.21 11.53 -25.72
N GLY A 646 -19.01 12.85 -25.84
CA GLY A 646 -17.75 13.46 -26.25
C GLY A 646 -16.57 13.14 -25.31
N ARG A 647 -16.85 12.78 -24.05
CA ARG A 647 -15.81 12.40 -23.06
C ARG A 647 -15.01 11.16 -23.44
N ALA A 648 -15.54 10.30 -24.31
CA ALA A 648 -14.84 9.14 -24.85
C ALA A 648 -13.97 9.42 -26.09
N ASN A 649 -13.82 10.68 -26.54
CA ASN A 649 -13.01 11.00 -27.74
C ASN A 649 -11.58 10.43 -27.66
N SER A 650 -10.88 10.58 -26.53
CA SER A 650 -9.53 10.01 -26.37
C SER A 650 -9.48 8.49 -26.58
N LEU A 651 -10.51 7.75 -26.16
CA LEU A 651 -10.64 6.31 -26.42
C LEU A 651 -10.88 6.03 -27.90
N ARG A 652 -11.74 6.81 -28.57
CA ARG A 652 -11.97 6.71 -30.03
C ARG A 652 -10.66 6.97 -30.80
N ASP A 653 -9.92 8.01 -30.42
CA ASP A 653 -8.62 8.36 -31.01
C ASP A 653 -7.58 7.23 -30.85
N ARG A 654 -7.52 6.57 -29.66
CA ARG A 654 -6.70 5.36 -29.49
C ARG A 654 -7.16 4.23 -30.41
N LEU A 655 -8.45 3.96 -30.45
CA LEU A 655 -9.02 2.87 -31.24
C LEU A 655 -8.80 3.07 -32.74
N GLU A 656 -8.81 4.30 -33.27
CA GLU A 656 -8.44 4.55 -34.67
C GLU A 656 -6.98 4.14 -34.95
N LEU A 657 -6.04 4.50 -34.06
CA LEU A 657 -4.62 4.12 -34.19
C LEU A 657 -4.41 2.60 -34.03
N ILE A 658 -5.08 1.97 -33.06
CA ILE A 658 -5.01 0.52 -32.79
C ILE A 658 -5.56 -0.27 -33.98
N ASN A 659 -6.70 0.13 -34.54
CA ASN A 659 -7.27 -0.50 -35.74
C ASN A 659 -6.40 -0.26 -36.99
N ALA A 660 -5.80 0.93 -37.15
CA ALA A 660 -4.88 1.22 -38.24
C ALA A 660 -3.59 0.37 -38.17
N ALA A 661 -3.13 0.04 -36.95
CA ALA A 661 -2.04 -0.89 -36.70
C ALA A 661 -2.41 -2.38 -36.89
N GLY A 662 -3.70 -2.71 -36.99
CA GLY A 662 -4.20 -4.08 -37.02
C GLY A 662 -4.08 -4.82 -35.67
N ALA A 663 -3.97 -4.08 -34.57
CA ALA A 663 -3.87 -4.59 -33.21
C ALA A 663 -5.26 -4.89 -32.62
N PHE A 664 -5.30 -5.51 -31.43
CA PHE A 664 -6.56 -5.86 -30.76
C PHE A 664 -7.26 -4.58 -30.21
N PRO A 665 -8.52 -4.29 -30.58
CA PRO A 665 -9.17 -3.00 -30.34
C PRO A 665 -9.64 -2.82 -28.88
N ALA A 666 -8.68 -2.60 -27.98
CA ALA A 666 -8.89 -2.34 -26.56
C ALA A 666 -7.75 -1.48 -26.00
N GLU A 667 -8.04 -0.62 -25.01
CA GLU A 667 -7.04 0.21 -24.32
C GLU A 667 -7.44 0.40 -22.85
N GLY A 668 -6.45 0.42 -21.96
CA GLY A 668 -6.65 0.51 -20.52
C GLY A 668 -6.74 1.93 -19.95
N LEU A 669 -7.12 2.01 -18.67
CA LEU A 669 -6.82 3.17 -17.83
C LEU A 669 -5.38 3.05 -17.33
N GLY A 670 -4.76 4.17 -17.01
CA GLY A 670 -3.50 4.22 -16.26
C GLY A 670 -3.55 5.40 -15.30
N LEU A 671 -4.13 5.21 -14.11
CA LEU A 671 -4.47 6.33 -13.23
C LEU A 671 -3.27 6.91 -12.48
N ASP A 672 -2.18 6.15 -12.28
CA ASP A 672 -1.01 6.60 -11.51
C ASP A 672 -1.36 7.05 -10.07
N LEU A 673 -2.26 6.29 -9.45
CA LEU A 673 -2.65 6.52 -8.07
C LEU A 673 -1.49 6.24 -7.13
N ASN A 674 -1.20 7.24 -6.29
CA ASN A 674 -0.08 7.28 -5.35
C ASN A 674 1.33 7.33 -6.00
N GLY A 675 1.46 7.75 -7.26
CA GLY A 675 2.75 8.12 -7.91
C GLY A 675 2.95 9.62 -8.10
N PHE A 676 2.19 10.45 -7.37
CA PHE A 676 2.05 11.89 -7.50
C PHE A 676 1.22 12.40 -8.71
N ALA A 677 0.53 11.55 -9.48
CA ALA A 677 -0.50 12.02 -10.41
C ALA A 677 -1.81 12.38 -9.70
N GLY A 678 -2.52 13.36 -10.27
CA GLY A 678 -3.88 13.75 -9.87
C GLY A 678 -4.94 12.93 -10.60
N ALA A 679 -5.90 12.38 -9.84
CA ALA A 679 -7.04 11.65 -10.37
C ALA A 679 -8.09 12.56 -11.06
N PRO A 680 -9.02 12.02 -11.87
CA PRO A 680 -10.10 12.79 -12.48
C PRO A 680 -10.92 13.60 -11.46
N GLY A 681 -10.86 14.93 -11.58
CA GLY A 681 -11.58 15.87 -10.73
C GLY A 681 -13.10 15.92 -10.98
N PRO A 682 -13.84 16.70 -10.16
CA PRO A 682 -15.29 16.74 -10.19
C PRO A 682 -15.87 17.42 -11.43
N ARG A 683 -17.08 17.00 -11.80
CA ARG A 683 -17.85 17.55 -12.92
C ARG A 683 -18.91 18.58 -12.49
N PHE A 684 -19.14 18.76 -11.19
CA PHE A 684 -20.10 19.72 -10.64
C PHE A 684 -19.54 20.46 -9.41
N GLY A 685 -20.20 21.56 -9.03
CA GLY A 685 -19.84 22.34 -7.84
C GLY A 685 -18.56 23.18 -8.00
N ASP A 686 -18.22 23.91 -6.93
CA ASP A 686 -17.23 25.00 -6.97
C ASP A 686 -15.79 24.54 -7.25
N LYS A 687 -15.49 23.24 -7.10
CA LYS A 687 -14.20 22.62 -7.44
C LYS A 687 -14.10 22.18 -8.91
N SER A 688 -15.18 22.25 -9.68
CA SER A 688 -15.19 21.75 -11.07
C SER A 688 -14.64 22.79 -12.07
N PRO A 689 -13.78 22.39 -13.02
CA PRO A 689 -13.37 23.25 -14.14
C PRO A 689 -14.45 23.35 -15.23
N CYS A 690 -15.61 22.71 -15.06
CA CYS A 690 -16.60 22.49 -16.11
C CYS A 690 -17.80 23.46 -16.02
N THR A 691 -18.26 23.96 -17.17
CA THR A 691 -19.48 24.79 -17.28
C THR A 691 -20.68 23.98 -17.81
N ASP A 692 -21.90 24.43 -17.52
CA ASP A 692 -23.16 23.95 -18.13
C ASP A 692 -23.41 22.43 -18.05
N GLN A 693 -22.90 21.79 -16.99
CA GLN A 693 -22.93 20.34 -16.82
C GLN A 693 -24.32 19.80 -16.45
N ILE A 694 -24.67 18.65 -17.02
CA ILE A 694 -25.96 17.95 -16.83
C ILE A 694 -25.74 16.46 -16.51
N ASN A 695 -26.82 15.76 -16.14
CA ASN A 695 -26.84 14.33 -15.85
C ASN A 695 -25.82 13.89 -14.78
N PRO A 696 -25.91 14.36 -13.51
CA PRO A 696 -25.05 13.88 -12.42
C PRO A 696 -25.28 12.39 -12.11
N VAL A 697 -24.27 11.75 -11.51
CA VAL A 697 -24.38 10.38 -10.99
C VAL A 697 -25.42 10.35 -9.86
N THR A 698 -26.35 9.39 -9.93
CA THR A 698 -27.39 9.16 -8.92
C THR A 698 -27.33 7.73 -8.39
N TYR A 699 -27.58 7.55 -7.10
CA TYR A 699 -27.51 6.26 -6.42
C TYR A 699 -28.90 5.69 -6.09
N PRO A 700 -29.07 4.35 -6.02
CA PRO A 700 -28.09 3.34 -6.42
C PRO A 700 -28.01 3.18 -7.94
N PHE A 701 -26.87 2.68 -8.43
CA PHE A 701 -26.69 2.31 -9.85
C PHE A 701 -26.05 0.92 -9.99
N GLN A 702 -26.02 0.37 -11.21
CA GLN A 702 -25.49 -0.96 -11.51
C GLN A 702 -24.09 -0.90 -12.14
N SER A 703 -23.26 -1.92 -11.90
CA SER A 703 -22.03 -2.16 -12.64
C SER A 703 -22.29 -2.18 -14.16
N PHE A 704 -21.24 -1.97 -14.97
CA PHE A 704 -21.32 -2.20 -16.42
C PHE A 704 -21.78 -3.63 -16.74
N ALA A 705 -21.38 -4.58 -15.89
CA ALA A 705 -21.72 -5.99 -15.95
C ALA A 705 -23.15 -6.35 -15.46
N GLY A 706 -23.86 -5.43 -14.82
CA GLY A 706 -25.23 -5.61 -14.31
C GLY A 706 -25.36 -6.57 -13.11
N ASP A 707 -24.26 -6.93 -12.45
CA ASP A 707 -24.18 -7.91 -11.36
C ASP A 707 -23.96 -7.29 -9.97
N ILE A 708 -23.42 -6.08 -9.89
CA ILE A 708 -23.18 -5.36 -8.62
C ILE A 708 -23.98 -4.06 -8.58
N THR A 709 -24.70 -3.85 -7.48
CA THR A 709 -25.39 -2.59 -7.15
C THR A 709 -24.47 -1.72 -6.30
N PHE A 710 -24.22 -0.47 -6.70
CA PHE A 710 -23.41 0.49 -5.94
C PHE A 710 -24.29 1.51 -5.21
N THR A 711 -24.04 1.68 -3.92
CA THR A 711 -24.63 2.74 -3.07
C THR A 711 -23.65 3.90 -2.91
N LYS A 712 -24.12 5.04 -2.37
CA LYS A 712 -23.25 6.20 -2.16
C LYS A 712 -22.09 5.83 -1.20
N PRO A 713 -20.82 6.02 -1.60
CA PRO A 713 -19.67 5.63 -0.79
C PRO A 713 -19.53 6.47 0.49
N ARG A 714 -19.11 5.82 1.59
CA ARG A 714 -18.80 6.45 2.87
C ARG A 714 -17.45 5.96 3.40
N ILE A 715 -16.66 6.88 3.94
CA ILE A 715 -15.41 6.60 4.64
C ILE A 715 -15.57 7.01 6.11
N GLY A 716 -15.71 6.01 7.00
CA GLY A 716 -16.01 6.25 8.41
C GLY A 716 -17.29 7.08 8.59
N GLU A 717 -17.15 8.31 9.08
CA GLU A 717 -18.25 9.24 9.32
C GLU A 717 -18.59 10.11 8.09
N ARG A 718 -17.69 10.25 7.10
CA ARG A 718 -17.84 11.12 5.93
C ARG A 718 -18.43 10.38 4.73
N GLU A 719 -19.58 10.83 4.23
CA GLU A 719 -20.05 10.48 2.88
C GLU A 719 -19.22 11.16 1.81
N LEU A 720 -18.96 10.48 0.69
CA LEU A 720 -18.28 11.04 -0.48
C LEU A 720 -19.27 11.36 -1.59
N GLU A 721 -19.21 12.57 -2.14
CA GLU A 721 -20.04 13.04 -3.23
C GLU A 721 -19.22 13.17 -4.52
N PHE A 722 -19.11 12.05 -5.27
CA PHE A 722 -18.39 11.96 -6.55
C PHE A 722 -18.66 13.15 -7.49
N ASN A 723 -19.90 13.64 -7.57
CA ASN A 723 -20.26 14.74 -8.46
C ASN A 723 -19.47 16.02 -8.17
N THR A 724 -19.17 16.30 -6.89
CA THR A 724 -18.49 17.52 -6.43
C THR A 724 -17.07 17.31 -5.88
N GLU A 725 -16.64 16.05 -5.73
CA GLU A 725 -15.29 15.68 -5.26
C GLU A 725 -14.44 14.99 -6.35
N GLY A 726 -15.06 14.29 -7.32
CA GLY A 726 -14.36 13.54 -8.35
C GLY A 726 -13.98 12.12 -7.91
N LEU A 727 -12.92 11.57 -8.49
CA LEU A 727 -12.39 10.24 -8.18
C LEU A 727 -11.54 10.26 -6.89
N THR A 728 -12.15 10.56 -5.74
CA THR A 728 -11.48 10.76 -4.44
C THR A 728 -10.52 9.62 -4.04
N HIS A 729 -10.83 8.38 -4.41
CA HIS A 729 -9.99 7.19 -4.24
C HIS A 729 -10.34 6.12 -5.30
N ILE A 730 -9.50 5.10 -5.52
CA ILE A 730 -9.70 4.10 -6.59
C ILE A 730 -11.08 3.42 -6.58
N GLY A 731 -11.66 3.25 -5.38
CA GLY A 731 -12.98 2.65 -5.20
C GLY A 731 -14.15 3.43 -5.81
N MET A 732 -13.91 4.63 -6.37
CA MET A 732 -14.91 5.44 -7.09
C MET A 732 -14.87 5.27 -8.62
N LEU A 733 -14.11 4.28 -9.12
CA LEU A 733 -14.18 3.86 -10.52
C LEU A 733 -15.59 3.42 -10.99
N PRO A 734 -16.47 2.79 -10.18
CA PRO A 734 -17.85 2.56 -10.57
C PRO A 734 -18.58 3.86 -10.95
N GLU A 735 -18.43 4.91 -10.14
CA GLU A 735 -19.05 6.23 -10.35
C GLU A 735 -18.48 6.91 -11.59
N PHE A 736 -17.16 6.87 -11.80
CA PHE A 736 -16.53 7.45 -12.99
C PHE A 736 -17.04 6.80 -14.28
N ILE A 737 -17.19 5.47 -14.30
CA ILE A 737 -17.76 4.74 -15.43
C ILE A 737 -19.26 5.07 -15.59
N ALA A 738 -20.02 5.18 -14.50
CA ALA A 738 -21.43 5.57 -14.55
C ALA A 738 -21.64 7.02 -15.01
N ASP A 739 -20.76 7.95 -14.65
CA ASP A 739 -20.77 9.35 -15.07
C ASP A 739 -20.46 9.50 -16.57
N VAL A 740 -19.54 8.69 -17.08
CA VAL A 740 -19.22 8.60 -18.52
C VAL A 740 -20.38 7.99 -19.32
N ARG A 741 -21.10 6.99 -18.78
CA ARG A 741 -22.37 6.51 -19.37
C ARG A 741 -23.45 7.59 -19.35
N SER A 742 -23.50 8.41 -18.29
CA SER A 742 -24.48 9.50 -18.11
C SER A 742 -24.24 10.71 -19.03
N ASP A 743 -23.02 10.87 -19.55
CA ASP A 743 -22.66 11.77 -20.65
C ASP A 743 -23.24 11.32 -22.01
N GLY A 744 -23.61 10.04 -22.15
CA GLY A 744 -24.12 9.44 -23.39
C GLY A 744 -23.14 8.55 -24.13
N VAL A 745 -21.99 8.18 -23.53
CA VAL A 745 -21.11 7.13 -24.08
C VAL A 745 -21.85 5.79 -24.01
N SER A 746 -21.93 5.09 -25.14
CA SER A 746 -22.68 3.84 -25.23
C SER A 746 -21.90 2.65 -24.67
N ASP A 747 -22.62 1.61 -24.23
CA ASP A 747 -21.98 0.40 -23.69
C ASP A 747 -21.09 -0.32 -24.71
N LEU A 748 -21.42 -0.21 -26.02
CA LEU A 748 -20.60 -0.71 -27.13
C LEU A 748 -19.25 0.02 -27.24
N GLU A 749 -19.18 1.31 -26.92
CA GLU A 749 -17.93 2.06 -26.91
C GLU A 749 -17.09 1.75 -25.67
N LEU A 750 -17.75 1.44 -24.55
CA LEU A 750 -17.09 0.97 -23.33
C LEU A 750 -16.60 -0.48 -23.42
N GLU A 751 -17.08 -1.30 -24.36
CA GLU A 751 -16.51 -2.65 -24.58
C GLU A 751 -15.00 -2.63 -24.80
N ALA A 752 -14.45 -1.59 -25.45
CA ALA A 752 -13.01 -1.45 -25.65
C ALA A 752 -12.24 -1.28 -24.33
N LEU A 753 -12.80 -0.57 -23.36
CA LEU A 753 -12.27 -0.51 -22.00
C LEU A 753 -12.43 -1.88 -21.31
N PHE A 754 -13.59 -2.51 -21.40
CA PHE A 754 -13.86 -3.82 -20.77
C PHE A 754 -13.22 -5.02 -21.49
N LYS A 755 -12.49 -4.80 -22.59
CA LYS A 755 -11.59 -5.76 -23.28
C LYS A 755 -10.11 -5.48 -22.98
N SER A 756 -9.79 -4.43 -22.24
CA SER A 756 -8.39 -3.98 -22.07
C SER A 756 -7.52 -4.92 -21.24
N ALA A 757 -8.10 -5.72 -20.34
CA ALA A 757 -7.35 -6.80 -19.69
C ALA A 757 -6.88 -7.87 -20.70
N GLU A 758 -7.73 -8.28 -21.66
CA GLU A 758 -7.33 -9.15 -22.77
C GLU A 758 -6.25 -8.50 -23.65
N GLY A 759 -6.37 -7.19 -23.92
CA GLY A 759 -5.37 -6.43 -24.68
C GLY A 759 -3.99 -6.44 -24.01
N TYR A 760 -3.94 -6.21 -22.69
CA TYR A 760 -2.71 -6.26 -21.90
C TYR A 760 -2.10 -7.67 -21.88
N LEU A 761 -2.91 -8.72 -21.76
CA LEU A 761 -2.41 -10.10 -21.83
C LEU A 761 -1.84 -10.43 -23.22
N ARG A 762 -2.47 -10.00 -24.32
CA ARG A 762 -1.95 -10.24 -25.68
C ARG A 762 -0.60 -9.55 -25.95
N MET A 763 -0.38 -8.39 -25.32
CA MET A 763 0.90 -7.69 -25.30
C MET A 763 1.96 -8.53 -24.57
N TRP A 764 1.66 -9.01 -23.36
CA TRP A 764 2.57 -9.83 -22.55
C TRP A 764 2.84 -11.21 -23.19
N GLU A 765 1.81 -11.87 -23.74
CA GLU A 765 1.92 -13.08 -24.56
C GLU A 765 2.82 -12.87 -25.80
N LYS A 766 2.94 -11.64 -26.32
CA LYS A 766 3.92 -11.32 -27.38
C LYS A 766 5.31 -11.07 -26.79
N ALA A 767 5.43 -10.38 -25.65
CA ALA A 767 6.70 -10.16 -24.96
C ALA A 767 7.44 -11.49 -24.70
N GLU A 768 6.79 -12.45 -24.03
CA GLU A 768 7.39 -13.76 -23.72
C GLU A 768 7.72 -14.58 -24.98
N ARG A 769 6.81 -14.60 -25.97
CA ARG A 769 7.05 -15.26 -27.27
C ARG A 769 8.24 -14.67 -28.02
N ARG A 770 8.48 -13.35 -27.95
CA ARG A 770 9.63 -12.71 -28.59
C ARG A 770 10.89 -12.92 -27.77
N GLY A 771 10.84 -12.89 -26.44
CA GLY A 771 11.97 -13.19 -25.57
C GLY A 771 12.53 -14.61 -25.79
N ALA A 772 11.64 -15.61 -25.82
CA ALA A 772 12.01 -16.98 -26.16
C ALA A 772 12.63 -17.12 -27.56
N GLN A 773 12.23 -16.27 -28.52
CA GLN A 773 12.82 -16.23 -29.86
C GLN A 773 14.17 -15.50 -29.91
N ILE A 774 14.40 -14.51 -29.04
CA ILE A 774 15.67 -13.77 -28.93
C ILE A 774 16.72 -14.62 -28.19
N LEU A 775 16.32 -15.37 -27.16
CA LEU A 775 17.19 -16.35 -26.46
C LEU A 775 17.58 -17.56 -27.33
N GLY A 776 16.85 -17.81 -28.43
CA GLY A 776 17.11 -18.92 -29.36
C GLY A 776 17.98 -18.56 -30.57
N GLN A 777 18.58 -17.36 -30.61
CA GLN A 777 19.38 -16.83 -31.72
C GLN A 777 20.86 -16.67 -31.34
#